data_AF-A0A0R3W7Y3-F1
#
_entry.id   AF-A0A0R3W7Y3-F1
#
_cell.length_a   1.000
_cell.length_b   1.000
_cell.length_c   1.000
_cell.angle_alpha   90.00
_cell.angle_beta   90.00
_cell.angle_gamma   90.00
#
_symmetry.space_group_name_H-M   'P 1'
#
loop_
_entity.id
_entity.type
_entity.pdbx_description
1 polymer ?
#
loop_
_entity_poly.entity_id
_entity_poly.type
_entity_poly.pdbx_seq_one_letter_code
_entity_poly.pdbx_strand_id
1 'polypeptide(L)'
;MMASNESLTSLNSATVHHKSDRIRYFEAKIAELGVLLRQKDISIEASTKEIERLRTGELFDLVKNSSSIELLRANSRAESWSVIKPNHTEDDPESVETRSDLGSILSKAEANLAEVDRLSEEVIAQKDEQHRKAIQELECAKNNLVSLEEEVRALRSELGEKVAEIEDLSSRLSQSLKEVEAKNVALENAEELHSKVLDDQSAKDKELRKLEAEKDATEMKVKELTTELNQMKETLCQKEREAMEALDRVRAAQAEAEKANVQAKNASMREADLKDRVRLLEERLALLTKPDAGLFTEQIEEVKLTSSLDSPETDSERCITLLVERKLLETRLAEKQTLLDEVKSTLGKKVADFESQITYLNGKIAGDAAEHASEKAEWESQRQKLESELTEVRDKQLESDAALDREESKRTERELAWEGQRREWELTHASLEAKISAMQQTAQTESRMHAEALQFSQELQSRISDLEKDVENGVKEANSLKCEREELKIQLERGATKIAELQKMNSEHMALDKQNCEKVTKLEQELRELSETNAHLRAEMAKLTQTYEHANEVDATQRAALKEKLAGNEAELAASAKRIDDAEKVANAAEVKCQQLQSERDVLYAKMAEMEKDLQSRLAEIEAKREGGETAEVASLKASIEELNEVISDRNKTIRLQKQKMSELKRALGQGLRPVAVSNLSLISTDEEVQNHHHLSVSGVAGSTASGGPSMAVDEVTLPPLFAASRQVPPTSPPAILPAVETTRSLDLHYAPTIMSTASLAAASATKSQYDTDPINFEYMRHVLLKFFLSHDSEALQLVRVVAAVLKLSKKDEFLIRQRLEERRSWFATPVVSPKSSGQFAKMVSH
;
A
#
# COMPACT_ATOMS: atom_id res chain seq x y z
N MET A 1 -40.49 49.20 19.66
CA MET A 1 -39.42 48.18 19.55
C MET A 1 -38.17 48.71 20.25
N MET A 2 -38.07 48.54 21.57
CA MET A 2 -36.97 49.07 22.41
C MET A 2 -36.73 48.14 23.60
N ALA A 3 -36.40 46.87 23.34
CA ALA A 3 -36.29 45.84 24.38
C ALA A 3 -35.34 44.67 24.03
N SER A 4 -34.40 44.86 23.11
CA SER A 4 -33.59 43.76 22.54
C SER A 4 -32.08 44.02 22.49
N ASN A 5 -31.61 45.23 22.84
CA ASN A 5 -30.20 45.61 22.69
C ASN A 5 -29.39 45.45 23.99
N GLU A 6 -30.03 45.45 25.16
CA GLU A 6 -29.35 45.41 26.47
C GLU A 6 -28.77 44.02 26.82
N SER A 7 -29.27 42.94 26.18
CA SER A 7 -28.79 41.59 26.47
C SER A 7 -27.44 41.24 25.84
N LEU A 8 -27.00 41.98 24.79
CA LEU A 8 -25.75 41.70 24.09
C LEU A 8 -24.55 42.46 24.69
N THR A 9 -24.77 43.63 25.28
CA THR A 9 -23.71 44.40 25.96
C THR A 9 -23.23 43.72 27.24
N SER A 10 -24.13 43.06 27.97
CA SER A 10 -23.83 42.31 29.20
C SER A 10 -22.92 41.09 28.98
N LEU A 11 -23.11 40.34 27.88
CA LEU A 11 -22.25 39.20 27.55
C LEU A 11 -20.81 39.63 27.18
N ASN A 12 -20.67 40.78 26.51
CA ASN A 12 -19.38 41.30 26.09
C ASN A 12 -18.55 41.86 27.27
N SER A 13 -19.16 42.50 28.27
CA SER A 13 -18.42 42.96 29.45
C SER A 13 -17.88 41.78 30.28
N ALA A 14 -18.70 40.76 30.54
CA ALA A 14 -18.30 39.56 31.28
C ALA A 14 -17.12 38.81 30.62
N THR A 15 -17.13 38.68 29.29
CA THR A 15 -16.05 38.02 28.55
C THR A 15 -14.78 38.87 28.43
N VAL A 16 -14.89 40.21 28.47
CA VAL A 16 -13.72 41.12 28.58
C VAL A 16 -13.07 41.05 29.97
N HIS A 17 -13.86 41.03 31.04
CA HIS A 17 -13.33 40.89 32.40
C HIS A 17 -12.58 39.56 32.59
N HIS A 18 -13.17 38.42 32.18
CA HIS A 18 -12.48 37.13 32.26
C HIS A 18 -11.18 37.06 31.43
N LYS A 19 -11.09 37.78 30.29
CA LYS A 19 -9.82 37.91 29.55
C LYS A 19 -8.80 38.74 30.33
N SER A 20 -9.20 39.86 30.92
CA SER A 20 -8.33 40.71 31.75
C SER A 20 -7.81 39.98 33.00
N ASP A 21 -8.65 39.19 33.67
CA ASP A 21 -8.24 38.40 34.84
C ASP A 21 -7.25 37.30 34.45
N ARG A 22 -7.46 36.64 33.30
CA ARG A 22 -6.54 35.60 32.80
C ARG A 22 -5.21 36.17 32.32
N ILE A 23 -5.20 37.40 31.80
CA ILE A 23 -3.96 38.14 31.48
C ILE A 23 -3.20 38.44 32.78
N ARG A 24 -3.85 39.05 33.79
CA ARG A 24 -3.23 39.31 35.10
C ARG A 24 -2.69 38.06 35.81
N TYR A 25 -3.34 36.91 35.63
CA TYR A 25 -2.83 35.62 36.11
C TYR A 25 -1.51 35.23 35.43
N PHE A 26 -1.41 35.37 34.10
CA PHE A 26 -0.18 35.08 33.37
C PHE A 26 0.93 36.09 33.67
N GLU A 27 0.61 37.38 33.78
CA GLU A 27 1.56 38.43 34.21
C GLU A 27 2.16 38.11 35.59
N ALA A 28 1.32 37.72 36.56
CA ALA A 28 1.77 37.28 37.88
C ALA A 28 2.66 36.03 37.82
N LYS A 29 2.32 35.04 36.97
CA LYS A 29 3.12 33.82 36.80
C LYS A 29 4.47 34.10 36.11
N ILE A 30 4.51 35.02 35.16
CA ILE A 30 5.75 35.49 34.53
C ILE A 30 6.64 36.22 35.54
N ALA A 31 6.06 37.05 36.41
CA ALA A 31 6.80 37.71 37.49
C ALA A 31 7.40 36.70 38.49
N GLU A 32 6.64 35.67 38.87
CA GLU A 32 7.09 34.57 39.73
C GLU A 32 8.25 33.77 39.09
N LEU A 33 8.12 33.40 37.81
CA LEU A 33 9.19 32.73 37.06
C LEU A 33 10.44 33.62 36.93
N GLY A 34 10.27 34.94 36.76
CA GLY A 34 11.38 35.89 36.76
C GLY A 34 12.10 36.02 38.10
N VAL A 35 11.42 35.80 39.23
CA VAL A 35 12.06 35.69 40.56
C VAL A 35 12.86 34.39 40.65
N LEU A 36 12.28 33.26 40.25
CA LEU A 36 12.95 31.96 40.26
C LEU A 36 14.18 31.91 39.34
N LEU A 37 14.13 32.58 38.18
CA LEU A 37 15.28 32.68 37.28
C LEU A 37 16.44 33.41 37.96
N ARG A 38 16.21 34.63 38.48
CA ARG A 38 17.23 35.41 39.22
C ARG A 38 17.79 34.65 40.41
N GLN A 39 16.97 33.85 41.11
CA GLN A 39 17.43 33.02 42.22
C GLN A 39 18.32 31.85 41.75
N LYS A 40 18.06 31.27 40.57
CA LYS A 40 18.99 30.33 39.93
C LYS A 40 20.26 31.02 39.44
N ASP A 41 20.17 32.20 38.83
CA ASP A 41 21.34 32.95 38.35
C ASP A 41 22.31 33.25 39.50
N ILE A 42 21.80 33.72 40.64
CA ILE A 42 22.57 33.92 41.89
C ILE A 42 23.19 32.60 42.38
N SER A 43 22.47 31.47 42.29
CA SER A 43 23.00 30.15 42.67
C SER A 43 24.10 29.68 41.73
N ILE A 44 23.98 29.95 40.42
CA ILE A 44 24.98 29.62 39.41
C ILE A 44 26.23 30.49 39.60
N GLU A 45 26.06 31.79 39.87
CA GLU A 45 27.17 32.69 40.16
C GLU A 45 27.91 32.29 41.45
N ALA A 46 27.19 31.84 42.49
CA ALA A 46 27.78 31.29 43.70
C ALA A 46 28.57 29.99 43.43
N SER A 47 28.01 29.04 42.66
CA SER A 47 28.72 27.82 42.25
C SER A 47 29.92 28.12 41.35
N THR A 48 29.84 29.13 40.48
CA THR A 48 30.95 29.56 39.61
C THR A 48 32.10 30.14 40.45
N LYS A 49 31.80 31.00 41.43
CA LYS A 49 32.79 31.54 42.38
C LYS A 49 33.42 30.44 43.23
N GLU A 50 32.68 29.40 43.61
CA GLU A 50 33.23 28.24 44.31
C GLU A 50 34.13 27.40 43.40
N ILE A 51 33.77 27.21 42.12
CA ILE A 51 34.64 26.56 41.11
C ILE A 51 35.91 27.37 40.87
N GLU A 52 35.85 28.71 40.84
CA GLU A 52 37.04 29.58 40.78
C GLU A 52 37.88 29.51 42.05
N ARG A 53 37.25 29.43 43.24
CA ARG A 53 37.94 29.23 44.53
C ARG A 53 38.66 27.87 44.60
N LEU A 54 38.03 26.82 44.06
CA LEU A 54 38.65 25.49 43.96
C LEU A 54 39.80 25.50 42.95
N ARG A 55 39.60 26.02 41.74
CA ARG A 55 40.66 26.15 40.72
C ARG A 55 41.85 26.99 41.18
N THR A 56 41.62 28.05 41.93
CA THR A 56 42.71 28.88 42.49
C THR A 56 43.42 28.19 43.65
N GLY A 57 42.72 27.38 44.47
CA GLY A 57 43.33 26.47 45.43
C GLY A 57 44.18 25.38 44.77
N GLU A 58 43.63 24.71 43.76
CA GLU A 58 44.33 23.69 42.95
C GLU A 58 45.57 24.27 42.27
N LEU A 59 45.49 25.47 41.68
CA LEU A 59 46.66 26.19 41.14
C LEU A 59 47.69 26.51 42.22
N PHE A 60 47.27 26.92 43.41
CA PHE A 60 48.18 27.23 44.52
C PHE A 60 48.93 25.98 45.00
N ASP A 61 48.23 24.86 45.18
CA ASP A 61 48.86 23.59 45.55
C ASP A 61 49.67 22.96 44.39
N LEU A 62 49.28 23.17 43.13
CA LEU A 62 50.07 22.75 41.97
C LEU A 62 51.38 23.55 41.83
N VAL A 63 51.37 24.86 42.12
CA VAL A 63 52.58 25.70 42.19
C VAL A 63 53.47 25.27 43.36
N LYS A 64 52.90 24.99 44.53
CA LYS A 64 53.61 24.50 45.72
C LYS A 64 54.24 23.12 45.50
N ASN A 65 53.53 22.22 44.84
CA ASN A 65 54.04 20.90 44.44
C ASN A 65 55.12 21.04 43.34
N SER A 66 54.95 21.95 42.39
CA SER A 66 55.98 22.23 41.36
C SER A 66 57.27 22.75 41.98
N SER A 67 57.19 23.69 42.92
CA SER A 67 58.35 24.19 43.69
C SER A 67 59.03 23.09 44.51
N SER A 68 58.25 22.17 45.08
CA SER A 68 58.79 20.97 45.77
C SER A 68 59.47 20.00 44.79
N ILE A 69 58.94 19.84 43.57
CA ILE A 69 59.52 19.00 42.51
C ILE A 69 60.81 19.62 41.96
N GLU A 70 60.94 20.95 41.87
CA GLU A 70 62.20 21.60 41.48
C GLU A 70 63.29 21.43 42.55
N LEU A 71 62.94 21.51 43.85
CA LEU A 71 63.84 21.18 44.96
C LEU A 71 64.34 19.73 44.90
N LEU A 72 63.45 18.77 44.65
CA LEU A 72 63.83 17.36 44.48
C LEU A 72 64.68 17.14 43.21
N ARG A 73 64.33 17.78 42.09
CA ARG A 73 65.06 17.68 40.82
C ARG A 73 66.46 18.30 40.89
N ALA A 74 66.67 19.29 41.75
CA ALA A 74 68.00 19.83 42.05
C ALA A 74 68.85 18.81 42.84
N ASN A 75 68.26 18.16 43.85
CA ASN A 75 68.99 17.25 44.74
C ASN A 75 69.40 15.93 44.05
N SER A 76 68.58 15.40 43.13
CA SER A 76 68.86 14.14 42.41
C SER A 76 69.94 14.22 41.32
N ARG A 77 70.66 15.34 41.17
CA ARG A 77 71.73 15.50 40.15
C ARG A 77 73.13 15.69 40.73
N ALA A 78 73.31 15.54 42.05
CA ALA A 78 74.53 15.91 42.75
C ALA A 78 75.11 14.81 43.67
N GLU A 79 74.75 13.53 43.47
CA GLU A 79 75.32 12.44 44.29
C GLU A 79 75.63 11.17 43.47
N SER A 80 76.73 11.24 42.70
CA SER A 80 77.42 10.07 42.17
C SER A 80 78.91 10.38 42.10
N TRP A 81 79.67 9.93 43.12
CA TRP A 81 81.11 9.60 43.13
C TRP A 81 81.64 9.54 44.57
N SER A 82 81.80 8.33 45.12
CA SER A 82 82.84 8.06 46.13
C SER A 82 83.08 6.55 46.28
N VAL A 83 84.29 6.11 45.91
CA VAL A 83 84.77 4.75 46.17
C VAL A 83 85.45 4.74 47.54
N ILE A 84 85.06 3.81 48.43
CA ILE A 84 85.80 3.49 49.66
C ILE A 84 86.09 1.98 49.67
N LYS A 85 87.23 1.61 50.24
CA LYS A 85 87.92 0.32 50.06
C LYS A 85 87.43 -0.75 51.05
N PRO A 86 87.60 -2.06 50.73
CA PRO A 86 87.70 -3.09 51.75
C PRO A 86 89.01 -2.93 52.55
N ASN A 87 88.98 -3.27 53.85
CA ASN A 87 90.18 -3.35 54.69
C ASN A 87 90.75 -4.78 54.69
N HIS A 88 92.07 -4.88 54.89
CA HIS A 88 92.80 -6.14 54.97
C HIS A 88 92.88 -6.72 56.38
N THR A 89 93.21 -8.00 56.42
CA THR A 89 93.68 -8.79 57.56
C THR A 89 94.97 -8.23 58.19
N GLU A 90 95.06 -8.23 59.52
CA GLU A 90 95.95 -9.07 60.34
C GLU A 90 95.91 -8.62 61.82
N ASP A 91 95.81 -9.57 62.76
CA ASP A 91 96.46 -9.54 64.09
C ASP A 91 96.09 -10.83 64.88
N ASP A 92 97.10 -11.45 65.49
CA ASP A 92 97.09 -12.67 66.32
C ASP A 92 98.42 -12.65 67.13
N PRO A 93 98.56 -13.20 68.35
CA PRO A 93 97.59 -13.96 69.16
C PRO A 93 97.46 -13.50 70.63
N GLU A 94 96.55 -14.12 71.40
CA GLU A 94 96.92 -14.88 72.63
C GLU A 94 95.72 -15.59 73.31
N SER A 95 96.02 -16.50 74.26
CA SER A 95 95.09 -17.18 75.18
C SER A 95 94.00 -18.11 74.59
N VAL A 96 94.42 -19.33 74.28
CA VAL A 96 93.84 -20.65 74.66
C VAL A 96 92.48 -20.67 75.41
N GLU A 97 91.64 -21.68 75.10
CA GLU A 97 90.45 -22.14 75.86
C GLU A 97 89.16 -21.29 75.65
N THR A 98 88.25 -21.58 74.71
CA THR A 98 87.48 -22.84 74.54
C THR A 98 87.03 -23.10 73.08
N ARG A 99 87.50 -24.20 72.47
CA ARG A 99 87.18 -24.53 71.06
C ARG A 99 85.75 -25.06 70.82
N SER A 100 84.94 -25.23 71.88
CA SER A 100 83.56 -25.72 71.81
C SER A 100 82.53 -24.59 71.62
N ASP A 101 82.77 -23.43 72.22
CA ASP A 101 81.81 -22.32 72.18
C ASP A 101 81.82 -21.61 70.82
N LEU A 102 83.00 -21.45 70.21
CA LEU A 102 83.14 -20.90 68.86
C LEU A 102 82.33 -21.65 67.80
N GLY A 103 82.26 -22.98 67.87
CA GLY A 103 81.43 -23.78 66.94
C GLY A 103 79.93 -23.61 67.18
N SER A 104 79.51 -23.50 68.45
CA SER A 104 78.14 -23.19 68.83
C SER A 104 77.72 -21.78 68.38
N ILE A 105 78.61 -20.80 68.55
CA ILE A 105 78.41 -19.41 68.12
C ILE A 105 78.37 -19.30 66.59
N LEU A 106 79.26 -19.98 65.86
CA LEU A 106 79.24 -20.01 64.39
C LEU A 106 77.96 -20.63 63.85
N SER A 107 77.59 -21.84 64.29
CA SER A 107 76.39 -22.51 63.77
C SER A 107 75.10 -21.75 64.15
N LYS A 108 75.10 -21.06 65.29
CA LYS A 108 74.01 -20.14 65.67
C LYS A 108 74.02 -18.84 64.86
N ALA A 109 75.18 -18.33 64.46
CA ALA A 109 75.28 -17.18 63.55
C ALA A 109 74.84 -17.55 62.13
N GLU A 110 75.18 -18.74 61.63
CA GLU A 110 74.71 -19.29 60.36
C GLU A 110 73.18 -19.49 60.37
N ALA A 111 72.63 -20.06 61.45
CA ALA A 111 71.18 -20.20 61.62
C ALA A 111 70.47 -18.84 61.69
N ASN A 112 71.02 -17.87 62.42
CA ASN A 112 70.51 -16.50 62.47
C ASN A 112 70.59 -15.80 61.10
N LEU A 113 71.66 -16.04 60.33
CA LEU A 113 71.83 -15.48 59.00
C LEU A 113 70.79 -16.06 58.03
N ALA A 114 70.60 -17.38 58.03
CA ALA A 114 69.56 -18.04 57.22
C ALA A 114 68.14 -17.60 57.62
N GLU A 115 67.88 -17.31 58.90
CA GLU A 115 66.62 -16.70 59.36
C GLU A 115 66.49 -15.24 58.87
N VAL A 116 67.55 -14.44 58.89
CA VAL A 116 67.57 -13.08 58.33
C VAL A 116 67.36 -13.08 56.83
N ASP A 117 67.98 -14.00 56.08
CA ASP A 117 67.77 -14.16 54.64
C ASP A 117 66.33 -14.58 54.34
N ARG A 118 65.78 -15.56 55.07
CA ARG A 118 64.37 -15.96 54.99
C ARG A 118 63.40 -14.81 55.29
N LEU A 119 63.71 -13.97 56.29
CA LEU A 119 62.92 -12.79 56.62
C LEU A 119 63.09 -11.67 55.58
N SER A 120 64.25 -11.57 54.94
CA SER A 120 64.51 -10.67 53.81
C SER A 120 63.68 -11.07 52.59
N GLU A 121 63.68 -12.36 52.22
CA GLU A 121 62.84 -12.91 51.15
C GLU A 121 61.34 -12.72 51.43
N GLU A 122 60.90 -12.96 52.67
CA GLU A 122 59.52 -12.71 53.12
C GLU A 122 59.15 -11.21 52.99
N VAL A 123 60.02 -10.29 53.41
CA VAL A 123 59.81 -8.84 53.29
C VAL A 123 59.80 -8.39 51.82
N ILE A 124 60.65 -8.97 50.97
CA ILE A 124 60.65 -8.72 49.52
C ILE A 124 59.34 -9.24 48.91
N ALA A 125 58.91 -10.46 49.22
CA ALA A 125 57.67 -11.04 48.71
C ALA A 125 56.42 -10.25 49.15
N GLN A 126 56.37 -9.81 50.41
CA GLN A 126 55.31 -8.95 50.92
C GLN A 126 55.31 -7.56 50.26
N LYS A 127 56.48 -6.97 50.01
CA LYS A 127 56.62 -5.71 49.28
C LYS A 127 56.18 -5.83 47.82
N ASP A 128 56.58 -6.90 47.13
CA ASP A 128 56.16 -7.16 45.75
C ASP A 128 54.65 -7.41 45.66
N GLU A 129 54.06 -8.07 46.66
CA GLU A 129 52.61 -8.26 46.75
C GLU A 129 51.85 -6.96 47.05
N GLN A 130 52.41 -6.07 47.89
CA GLN A 130 51.88 -4.71 48.04
C GLN A 130 52.00 -3.90 46.74
N HIS A 131 53.11 -4.03 46.00
CA HIS A 131 53.27 -3.40 44.68
C HIS A 131 52.25 -3.95 43.65
N ARG A 132 51.99 -5.27 43.60
CA ARG A 132 50.93 -5.84 42.75
C ARG A 132 49.55 -5.25 43.06
N LYS A 133 49.18 -5.21 44.35
CA LYS A 133 47.91 -4.61 44.80
C LYS A 133 47.81 -3.14 44.40
N ALA A 134 48.84 -2.33 44.66
CA ALA A 134 48.87 -0.92 44.28
C ALA A 134 48.78 -0.70 42.75
N ILE A 135 49.38 -1.58 41.94
CA ILE A 135 49.25 -1.56 40.47
C ILE A 135 47.82 -1.91 40.04
N GLN A 136 47.21 -2.93 40.64
CA GLN A 136 45.83 -3.34 40.34
C GLN A 136 44.80 -2.29 40.74
N GLU A 137 45.01 -1.61 41.87
CA GLU A 137 44.20 -0.46 42.33
C GLU A 137 44.37 0.74 41.39
N LEU A 138 45.60 1.04 40.94
CA LEU A 138 45.87 2.07 39.93
C LEU A 138 45.20 1.78 38.58
N GLU A 139 45.25 0.53 38.10
CA GLU A 139 44.61 0.13 36.83
C GLU A 139 43.08 0.21 36.95
N CYS A 140 42.50 -0.18 38.08
CA CYS A 140 41.07 -0.01 38.38
C CYS A 140 40.68 1.48 38.38
N ALA A 141 41.43 2.33 39.11
CA ALA A 141 41.19 3.77 39.17
C ALA A 141 41.33 4.45 37.80
N LYS A 142 42.32 4.05 36.99
CA LYS A 142 42.53 4.49 35.61
C LYS A 142 41.36 4.11 34.70
N ASN A 143 40.85 2.88 34.78
CA ASN A 143 39.71 2.45 33.96
C ASN A 143 38.43 3.23 34.34
N ASN A 144 38.21 3.48 35.64
CA ASN A 144 37.11 4.32 36.12
C ASN A 144 37.26 5.78 35.64
N LEU A 145 38.49 6.34 35.67
CA LEU A 145 38.77 7.68 35.15
C LEU A 145 38.43 7.79 33.66
N VAL A 146 38.87 6.82 32.85
CA VAL A 146 38.55 6.77 31.41
C VAL A 146 37.02 6.73 31.21
N SER A 147 36.30 5.87 31.92
CA SER A 147 34.83 5.80 31.83
C SER A 147 34.16 7.14 32.15
N LEU A 148 34.66 7.87 33.16
CA LEU A 148 34.16 9.21 33.52
C LEU A 148 34.54 10.29 32.49
N GLU A 149 35.73 10.20 31.89
CA GLU A 149 36.12 11.07 30.77
C GLU A 149 35.25 10.85 29.52
N GLU A 150 34.77 9.62 29.29
CA GLU A 150 33.83 9.29 28.21
C GLU A 150 32.42 9.80 28.50
N GLU A 151 31.92 9.65 29.74
CA GLU A 151 30.64 10.22 30.17
C GLU A 151 30.66 11.76 30.08
N VAL A 152 31.72 12.42 30.56
CA VAL A 152 31.90 13.88 30.43
C VAL A 152 32.00 14.32 28.96
N ARG A 153 32.55 13.47 28.08
CA ARG A 153 32.61 13.75 26.63
C ARG A 153 31.23 13.64 25.99
N ALA A 154 30.42 12.64 26.36
CA ALA A 154 29.05 12.48 25.89
C ALA A 154 28.16 13.65 26.35
N LEU A 155 28.19 14.00 27.64
CA LEU A 155 27.44 15.13 28.20
C LEU A 155 27.82 16.48 27.58
N ARG A 156 29.09 16.65 27.15
CA ARG A 156 29.53 17.84 26.38
C ARG A 156 28.98 17.85 24.95
N SER A 157 28.83 16.69 24.31
CA SER A 157 28.18 16.60 22.99
C SER A 157 26.70 16.96 23.08
N GLU A 158 25.97 16.35 24.03
CA GLU A 158 24.56 16.63 24.27
C GLU A 158 24.32 18.11 24.60
N LEU A 159 25.17 18.71 25.46
CA LEU A 159 25.09 20.14 25.74
C LEU A 159 25.34 21.00 24.50
N GLY A 160 26.27 20.61 23.63
CA GLY A 160 26.52 21.28 22.35
C GLY A 160 25.33 21.21 21.40
N GLU A 161 24.71 20.04 21.27
CA GLU A 161 23.48 19.83 20.49
C GLU A 161 22.32 20.67 21.04
N LYS A 162 22.16 20.74 22.36
CA LYS A 162 21.12 21.57 23.01
C LYS A 162 21.38 23.07 22.85
N VAL A 163 22.64 23.51 22.84
CA VAL A 163 22.97 24.92 22.52
C VAL A 163 22.62 25.24 21.06
N ALA A 164 22.97 24.37 20.10
CA ALA A 164 22.62 24.55 18.69
C ALA A 164 21.09 24.57 18.47
N GLU A 165 20.34 23.72 19.17
CA GLU A 165 18.86 23.74 19.16
C GLU A 165 18.31 25.08 19.69
N ILE A 166 18.89 25.63 20.76
CA ILE A 166 18.51 26.94 21.31
C ILE A 166 18.85 28.09 20.35
N GLU A 167 20.00 28.05 19.67
CA GLU A 167 20.41 29.06 18.68
C GLU A 167 19.50 29.06 17.44
N ASP A 168 19.12 27.88 16.93
CA ASP A 168 18.17 27.76 15.82
C ASP A 168 16.74 28.16 16.24
N LEU A 169 16.26 27.75 17.42
CA LEU A 169 14.98 28.21 17.96
C LEU A 169 14.95 29.73 18.16
N SER A 170 16.05 30.32 18.63
CA SER A 170 16.19 31.79 18.77
C SER A 170 16.20 32.50 17.42
N SER A 171 16.81 31.89 16.40
CA SER A 171 16.82 32.39 15.03
C SER A 171 15.42 32.34 14.40
N ARG A 172 14.70 31.22 14.56
CA ARG A 172 13.29 31.06 14.15
C ARG A 172 12.37 32.04 14.88
N LEU A 173 12.59 32.29 16.17
CA LEU A 173 11.86 33.31 16.94
C LEU A 173 12.12 34.72 16.40
N SER A 174 13.38 35.08 16.11
CA SER A 174 13.75 36.38 15.53
C SER A 174 13.14 36.60 14.14
N GLN A 175 13.07 35.55 13.31
CA GLN A 175 12.40 35.60 12.01
C GLN A 175 10.89 35.83 12.17
N SER A 176 10.22 35.08 13.05
CA SER A 176 8.79 35.23 13.34
C SER A 176 8.46 36.62 13.88
N LEU A 177 9.31 37.18 14.75
CA LEU A 177 9.13 38.54 15.29
C LEU A 177 9.22 39.60 14.18
N LYS A 178 10.20 39.49 13.26
CA LYS A 178 10.30 40.36 12.07
C LYS A 178 9.09 40.24 11.13
N GLU A 179 8.51 39.04 11.02
CA GLU A 179 7.30 38.82 10.22
C GLU A 179 6.06 39.47 10.87
N VAL A 180 5.95 39.42 12.21
CA VAL A 180 4.92 40.13 12.97
C VAL A 180 5.10 41.64 12.86
N GLU A 181 6.32 42.16 12.96
CA GLU A 181 6.66 43.58 12.75
C GLU A 181 6.19 44.06 11.37
N ALA A 182 6.54 43.32 10.31
CA ALA A 182 6.11 43.62 8.94
C ALA A 182 4.59 43.55 8.74
N LYS A 183 3.91 42.61 9.42
CA LYS A 183 2.45 42.49 9.41
C LYS A 183 1.76 43.63 10.15
N ASN A 184 2.32 44.11 11.25
CA ASN A 184 1.81 45.26 11.99
C ASN A 184 1.94 46.54 11.15
N VAL A 185 3.10 46.79 10.54
CA VAL A 185 3.29 47.93 9.62
C VAL A 185 2.33 47.84 8.42
N ALA A 186 2.10 46.63 7.87
CA ALA A 186 1.11 46.45 6.80
C ALA A 186 -0.34 46.72 7.26
N LEU A 187 -0.68 46.42 8.53
CA LEU A 187 -1.98 46.72 9.12
C LEU A 187 -2.17 48.22 9.34
N GLU A 188 -1.19 48.92 9.92
CA GLU A 188 -1.24 50.38 10.12
C GLU A 188 -1.44 51.14 8.79
N ASN A 189 -0.71 50.73 7.73
CA ASN A 189 -0.91 51.29 6.39
C ASN A 189 -2.33 51.01 5.83
N ALA A 190 -2.90 49.84 6.13
CA ALA A 190 -4.27 49.50 5.70
C ALA A 190 -5.34 50.28 6.49
N GLU A 191 -5.11 50.54 7.78
CA GLU A 191 -5.98 51.38 8.62
C GLU A 191 -5.92 52.85 8.19
N GLU A 192 -4.75 53.38 7.85
CA GLU A 192 -4.59 54.74 7.31
C GLU A 192 -5.31 54.90 5.96
N LEU A 193 -5.17 53.92 5.05
CA LEU A 193 -5.90 53.88 3.78
C LEU A 193 -7.42 53.79 3.99
N HIS A 194 -7.88 52.97 4.95
CA HIS A 194 -9.29 52.87 5.29
C HIS A 194 -9.84 54.20 5.84
N SER A 195 -9.08 54.91 6.68
CA SER A 195 -9.47 56.26 7.15
C SER A 195 -9.61 57.23 5.99
N LYS A 196 -8.64 57.29 5.07
CA LYS A 196 -8.67 58.15 3.89
C LYS A 196 -9.90 57.88 3.01
N VAL A 197 -10.24 56.61 2.77
CA VAL A 197 -11.45 56.21 2.02
C VAL A 197 -12.74 56.66 2.73
N LEU A 198 -12.77 56.62 4.07
CA LEU A 198 -13.92 57.03 4.87
C LEU A 198 -14.11 58.56 4.87
N ASP A 199 -13.02 59.33 4.90
CA ASP A 199 -13.03 60.78 4.72
C ASP A 199 -13.45 61.19 3.29
N ASP A 200 -12.94 60.49 2.27
CA ASP A 200 -13.35 60.63 0.87
C ASP A 200 -14.85 60.36 0.68
N GLN A 201 -15.38 59.30 1.30
CA GLN A 201 -16.80 59.00 1.28
C GLN A 201 -17.59 60.09 2.00
N SER A 202 -17.11 60.56 3.16
CA SER A 202 -17.68 61.69 3.91
C SER A 202 -17.69 63.00 3.12
N ALA A 203 -16.74 63.21 2.21
CA ALA A 203 -16.71 64.34 1.28
C ALA A 203 -17.75 64.18 0.16
N LYS A 204 -17.77 63.02 -0.51
CA LYS A 204 -18.75 62.68 -1.58
C LYS A 204 -20.19 62.74 -1.06
N ASP A 205 -20.43 62.25 0.14
CA ASP A 205 -21.70 62.35 0.88
C ASP A 205 -22.15 63.79 1.13
N LYS A 206 -21.23 64.74 1.35
CA LYS A 206 -21.54 66.17 1.51
C LYS A 206 -21.83 66.83 0.16
N GLU A 207 -21.15 66.41 -0.90
CA GLU A 207 -21.37 66.90 -2.25
C GLU A 207 -22.71 66.41 -2.82
N LEU A 208 -23.05 65.13 -2.64
CA LEU A 208 -24.36 64.58 -3.01
C LEU A 208 -25.51 65.32 -2.30
N ARG A 209 -25.38 65.63 -1.00
CA ARG A 209 -26.39 66.42 -0.27
C ARG A 209 -26.53 67.86 -0.78
N LYS A 210 -25.49 68.46 -1.36
CA LYS A 210 -25.58 69.77 -2.03
C LYS A 210 -26.34 69.64 -3.35
N LEU A 211 -25.95 68.69 -4.19
CA LEU A 211 -26.59 68.44 -5.48
C LEU A 211 -28.07 68.05 -5.33
N GLU A 212 -28.43 67.32 -4.27
CA GLU A 212 -29.82 66.99 -3.94
C GLU A 212 -30.61 68.24 -3.47
N ALA A 213 -30.01 69.13 -2.68
CA ALA A 213 -30.62 70.41 -2.31
C ALA A 213 -30.76 71.39 -3.50
N GLU A 214 -29.79 71.42 -4.42
CA GLU A 214 -29.83 72.19 -5.65
C GLU A 214 -30.88 71.65 -6.63
N LYS A 215 -30.99 70.32 -6.75
CA LYS A 215 -32.09 69.65 -7.46
C LYS A 215 -33.44 70.06 -6.87
N ASP A 216 -33.62 69.97 -5.56
CA ASP A 216 -34.91 70.27 -4.95
C ASP A 216 -35.27 71.76 -5.05
N ALA A 217 -34.29 72.67 -4.99
CA ALA A 217 -34.48 74.09 -5.25
C ALA A 217 -34.89 74.37 -6.72
N THR A 218 -34.26 73.71 -7.69
CA THR A 218 -34.65 73.85 -9.11
C THR A 218 -36.02 73.20 -9.39
N GLU A 219 -36.34 72.06 -8.77
CA GLU A 219 -37.67 71.43 -8.86
C GLU A 219 -38.77 72.34 -8.27
N MET A 220 -38.47 73.06 -7.17
CA MET A 220 -39.37 74.08 -6.62
C MET A 220 -39.55 75.28 -7.56
N LYS A 221 -38.47 75.79 -8.19
CA LYS A 221 -38.62 76.89 -9.17
C LYS A 221 -39.36 76.46 -10.44
N VAL A 222 -39.21 75.20 -10.89
CA VAL A 222 -40.01 74.64 -12.00
C VAL A 222 -41.50 74.56 -11.62
N LYS A 223 -41.84 74.18 -10.38
CA LYS A 223 -43.24 74.21 -9.90
C LYS A 223 -43.80 75.63 -9.88
N GLU A 224 -43.04 76.60 -9.37
CA GLU A 224 -43.43 78.01 -9.33
C GLU A 224 -43.67 78.58 -10.75
N LEU A 225 -42.71 78.41 -11.66
CA LEU A 225 -42.86 78.81 -13.08
C LEU A 225 -44.03 78.09 -13.78
N THR A 226 -44.34 76.85 -13.40
CA THR A 226 -45.51 76.12 -13.90
C THR A 226 -46.83 76.74 -13.40
N THR A 227 -46.88 77.19 -12.14
CA THR A 227 -48.04 77.92 -11.62
C THR A 227 -48.20 79.31 -12.24
N GLU A 228 -47.11 80.07 -12.40
CA GLU A 228 -47.09 81.35 -13.13
C GLU A 228 -47.61 81.16 -14.57
N LEU A 229 -47.10 80.17 -15.30
CA LEU A 229 -47.51 79.86 -16.67
C LEU A 229 -48.99 79.49 -16.78
N ASN A 230 -49.55 78.78 -15.81
CA ASN A 230 -50.96 78.43 -15.81
C ASN A 230 -51.85 79.63 -15.49
N GLN A 231 -51.45 80.50 -14.55
CA GLN A 231 -52.14 81.76 -14.26
C GLN A 231 -52.11 82.71 -15.48
N MET A 232 -51.00 82.74 -16.23
CA MET A 232 -50.89 83.48 -17.50
C MET A 232 -51.80 82.91 -18.60
N LYS A 233 -52.01 81.59 -18.66
CA LYS A 233 -53.00 80.97 -19.59
C LYS A 233 -54.43 81.31 -19.19
N GLU A 234 -54.76 81.25 -17.90
CA GLU A 234 -56.11 81.59 -17.40
C GLU A 234 -56.47 83.05 -17.68
N THR A 235 -55.53 83.97 -17.45
CA THR A 235 -55.72 85.39 -17.77
C THR A 235 -55.77 85.65 -19.28
N LEU A 236 -54.99 84.94 -20.11
CA LEU A 236 -55.13 84.98 -21.57
C LEU A 236 -56.52 84.52 -22.02
N CYS A 237 -56.98 83.34 -21.59
CA CYS A 237 -58.30 82.80 -21.92
C CYS A 237 -59.46 83.71 -21.45
N GLN A 238 -59.26 84.45 -20.34
CA GLN A 238 -60.20 85.47 -19.89
C GLN A 238 -60.21 86.70 -20.82
N LYS A 239 -59.05 87.15 -21.30
CA LYS A 239 -58.96 88.26 -22.26
C LYS A 239 -59.49 87.91 -23.65
N GLU A 240 -59.28 86.67 -24.11
CA GLU A 240 -59.88 86.15 -25.34
C GLU A 240 -61.42 86.14 -25.26
N ARG A 241 -61.98 85.75 -24.10
CA ARG A 241 -63.43 85.80 -23.84
C ARG A 241 -63.96 87.24 -23.84
N GLU A 242 -63.32 88.14 -23.10
CA GLU A 242 -63.69 89.56 -23.06
C GLU A 242 -63.63 90.22 -24.45
N ALA A 243 -62.64 89.85 -25.27
CA ALA A 243 -62.50 90.31 -26.66
C ALA A 243 -63.61 89.77 -27.57
N MET A 244 -64.02 88.49 -27.42
CA MET A 244 -65.15 87.92 -28.15
C MET A 244 -66.47 88.61 -27.75
N GLU A 245 -66.71 88.81 -26.45
CA GLU A 245 -67.87 89.54 -25.94
C GLU A 245 -67.88 91.02 -26.38
N ALA A 246 -66.72 91.64 -26.58
CA ALA A 246 -66.62 92.97 -27.19
C ALA A 246 -66.96 92.94 -28.69
N LEU A 247 -66.45 91.95 -29.43
CA LEU A 247 -66.73 91.77 -30.85
C LEU A 247 -68.22 91.55 -31.13
N ASP A 248 -68.89 90.72 -30.32
CA ASP A 248 -70.33 90.47 -30.46
C ASP A 248 -71.19 91.67 -30.06
N ARG A 249 -70.76 92.48 -29.08
CA ARG A 249 -71.38 93.79 -28.79
C ARG A 249 -71.23 94.76 -29.97
N VAL A 250 -70.07 94.80 -30.63
CA VAL A 250 -69.86 95.63 -31.84
C VAL A 250 -70.73 95.15 -33.00
N ARG A 251 -70.84 93.83 -33.22
CA ARG A 251 -71.75 93.24 -34.22
C ARG A 251 -73.22 93.59 -33.96
N ALA A 252 -73.66 93.52 -32.70
CA ALA A 252 -75.02 93.90 -32.32
C ALA A 252 -75.28 95.40 -32.58
N ALA A 253 -74.38 96.27 -32.15
CA ALA A 253 -74.47 97.72 -32.40
C ALA A 253 -74.45 98.07 -33.89
N GLN A 254 -73.66 97.35 -34.70
CA GLN A 254 -73.67 97.50 -36.16
C GLN A 254 -75.03 97.10 -36.76
N ALA A 255 -75.58 95.95 -36.35
CA ALA A 255 -76.89 95.49 -36.84
C ALA A 255 -78.03 96.46 -36.44
N GLU A 256 -77.96 97.08 -35.27
CA GLU A 256 -78.89 98.14 -34.87
C GLU A 256 -78.70 99.43 -35.67
N ALA A 257 -77.46 99.84 -35.96
CA ALA A 257 -77.16 100.98 -36.81
C ALA A 257 -77.63 100.77 -38.27
N GLU A 258 -77.45 99.57 -38.82
CA GLU A 258 -77.97 99.19 -40.15
C GLU A 258 -79.50 99.21 -40.18
N LYS A 259 -80.16 98.67 -39.15
CA LYS A 259 -81.62 98.73 -38.96
C LYS A 259 -82.12 100.19 -38.87
N ALA A 260 -81.43 101.05 -38.12
CA ALA A 260 -81.74 102.47 -38.00
C ALA A 260 -81.55 103.22 -39.35
N ASN A 261 -80.49 102.91 -40.10
CA ASN A 261 -80.24 103.45 -41.44
C ASN A 261 -81.35 103.04 -42.43
N VAL A 262 -81.80 101.78 -42.41
CA VAL A 262 -82.95 101.31 -43.19
C VAL A 262 -84.24 102.04 -42.77
N GLN A 263 -84.48 102.28 -41.48
CA GLN A 263 -85.62 103.07 -41.02
C GLN A 263 -85.54 104.54 -41.46
N ALA A 264 -84.36 105.16 -41.42
CA ALA A 264 -84.13 106.53 -41.87
C ALA A 264 -84.35 106.68 -43.40
N LYS A 265 -83.85 105.74 -44.20
CA LYS A 265 -84.14 105.67 -45.66
C LYS A 265 -85.64 105.54 -45.94
N ASN A 266 -86.34 104.66 -45.22
CA ASN A 266 -87.79 104.50 -45.32
C ASN A 266 -88.56 105.76 -44.86
N ALA A 267 -88.03 106.55 -43.92
CA ALA A 267 -88.60 107.84 -43.54
C ALA A 267 -88.38 108.89 -44.63
N SER A 268 -87.16 109.00 -45.16
CA SER A 268 -86.80 109.92 -46.25
C SER A 268 -87.59 109.65 -47.53
N MET A 269 -87.85 108.39 -47.89
CA MET A 269 -88.74 108.04 -49.00
C MET A 269 -90.18 108.54 -48.81
N ARG A 270 -90.73 108.46 -47.58
CA ARG A 270 -92.05 109.01 -47.27
C ARG A 270 -92.05 110.55 -47.28
N GLU A 271 -90.96 111.17 -46.85
CA GLU A 271 -90.78 112.61 -46.91
C GLU A 271 -90.71 113.11 -48.37
N ALA A 272 -90.05 112.35 -49.26
CA ALA A 272 -90.02 112.63 -50.69
C ALA A 272 -91.41 112.52 -51.33
N ASP A 273 -92.14 111.43 -51.09
CA ASP A 273 -93.53 111.25 -51.55
C ASP A 273 -94.45 112.38 -51.06
N LEU A 274 -94.33 112.78 -49.78
CA LEU A 274 -95.05 113.93 -49.23
C LEU A 274 -94.64 115.25 -49.88
N LYS A 275 -93.35 115.47 -50.17
CA LYS A 275 -92.83 116.67 -50.85
C LYS A 275 -93.28 116.77 -52.30
N ASP A 276 -93.27 115.68 -53.05
CA ASP A 276 -93.80 115.64 -54.41
C ASP A 276 -95.32 115.88 -54.42
N ARG A 277 -96.05 115.33 -53.42
CA ARG A 277 -97.48 115.60 -53.24
C ARG A 277 -97.78 117.04 -52.81
N VAL A 278 -96.89 117.70 -52.06
CA VAL A 278 -96.95 119.14 -51.77
C VAL A 278 -96.68 119.95 -53.04
N ARG A 279 -95.63 119.62 -53.82
CA ARG A 279 -95.33 120.32 -55.08
C ARG A 279 -96.52 120.26 -56.05
N LEU A 280 -97.21 119.12 -56.15
CA LEU A 280 -98.41 118.97 -56.98
C LEU A 280 -99.58 119.88 -56.52
N LEU A 281 -99.67 120.20 -55.22
CA LEU A 281 -100.63 121.16 -54.67
C LEU A 281 -100.17 122.61 -54.88
N GLU A 282 -98.86 122.88 -54.80
CA GLU A 282 -98.26 124.19 -55.06
C GLU A 282 -98.34 124.57 -56.55
N GLU A 283 -98.10 123.64 -57.47
CA GLU A 283 -98.29 123.83 -58.92
C GLU A 283 -99.76 124.14 -59.24
N ARG A 284 -100.70 123.44 -58.59
CA ARG A 284 -102.14 123.72 -58.68
C ARG A 284 -102.53 125.08 -58.11
N LEU A 285 -101.79 125.61 -57.11
CA LEU A 285 -101.96 126.97 -56.60
C LEU A 285 -101.29 128.02 -57.50
N ALA A 286 -100.13 127.73 -58.08
CA ALA A 286 -99.42 128.61 -59.00
C ALA A 286 -100.22 128.87 -60.29
N LEU A 287 -100.88 127.82 -60.81
CA LEU A 287 -101.83 127.92 -61.93
C LEU A 287 -103.08 128.78 -61.62
N LEU A 288 -103.34 129.10 -60.35
CA LEU A 288 -104.42 130.01 -59.92
C LEU A 288 -103.92 131.45 -59.66
N THR A 289 -102.61 131.74 -59.75
CA THR A 289 -102.03 132.94 -59.12
C THR A 289 -100.94 133.67 -59.94
N LYS A 290 -101.03 133.74 -61.28
CA LYS A 290 -100.16 134.61 -62.11
C LYS A 290 -100.84 135.18 -63.38
N PRO A 291 -100.65 136.48 -63.67
CA PRO A 291 -100.83 137.08 -65.00
C PRO A 291 -99.55 137.73 -65.59
N ASP A 292 -99.18 137.28 -66.80
CA ASP A 292 -98.42 137.92 -67.91
C ASP A 292 -97.18 138.85 -67.75
N ALA A 293 -96.48 139.05 -68.88
CA ALA A 293 -95.21 139.77 -69.02
C ALA A 293 -94.99 140.39 -70.43
N GLY A 294 -93.99 141.27 -70.60
CA GLY A 294 -93.37 141.56 -71.92
C GLY A 294 -92.91 143.00 -72.20
N LEU A 295 -91.97 143.13 -73.17
CA LEU A 295 -91.44 144.36 -73.81
C LEU A 295 -90.51 145.23 -72.93
N PHE A 296 -89.42 145.88 -73.39
CA PHE A 296 -88.82 146.13 -74.73
C PHE A 296 -87.28 145.96 -74.75
N THR A 297 -86.64 145.96 -75.94
CA THR A 297 -85.17 145.89 -76.16
C THR A 297 -84.72 146.66 -77.42
N GLU A 298 -83.39 146.88 -77.58
CA GLU A 298 -82.65 147.43 -78.76
C GLU A 298 -82.70 148.98 -78.96
N GLN A 299 -81.79 149.66 -79.71
CA GLN A 299 -80.73 149.23 -80.67
C GLN A 299 -79.43 150.12 -80.59
N ILE A 300 -78.51 150.10 -81.59
CA ILE A 300 -77.02 150.18 -81.40
C ILE A 300 -76.23 150.96 -82.54
N GLU A 301 -75.13 151.68 -82.17
CA GLU A 301 -73.95 152.18 -82.99
C GLU A 301 -74.17 153.15 -84.21
N GLU A 302 -73.18 153.74 -84.92
CA GLU A 302 -71.95 154.55 -84.59
C GLU A 302 -71.42 155.32 -85.88
N VAL A 303 -70.40 156.22 -85.78
CA VAL A 303 -69.39 156.63 -86.83
C VAL A 303 -69.59 157.81 -87.87
N LYS A 304 -68.73 158.86 -87.73
CA LYS A 304 -67.97 159.77 -88.68
C LYS A 304 -68.56 160.72 -89.78
N LEU A 305 -68.25 162.02 -89.61
CA LEU A 305 -67.48 163.00 -90.46
C LEU A 305 -67.66 163.15 -92.01
N THR A 306 -67.93 164.37 -92.52
CA THR A 306 -66.95 165.26 -93.25
C THR A 306 -67.50 166.65 -93.74
N SER A 307 -66.58 167.64 -93.80
CA SER A 307 -66.55 169.06 -94.31
C SER A 307 -67.52 169.63 -95.38
N SER A 308 -67.84 170.95 -95.33
CA SER A 308 -67.21 172.05 -96.16
C SER A 308 -67.96 173.43 -96.19
N LEU A 309 -67.26 174.50 -96.68
CA LEU A 309 -67.69 175.83 -97.25
C LEU A 309 -68.00 177.09 -96.36
N ASP A 310 -67.05 178.04 -96.43
CA ASP A 310 -67.13 179.47 -96.83
C ASP A 310 -67.63 180.67 -95.98
N SER A 311 -66.90 181.78 -96.21
CA SER A 311 -67.13 183.23 -95.91
C SER A 311 -66.78 183.79 -94.51
N PRO A 312 -66.45 185.10 -94.40
CA PRO A 312 -65.37 185.56 -93.50
C PRO A 312 -65.78 186.54 -92.38
N GLU A 313 -64.76 186.97 -91.61
CA GLU A 313 -64.80 187.89 -90.45
C GLU A 313 -65.42 187.24 -89.18
N THR A 314 -64.76 187.12 -88.01
CA THR A 314 -63.52 187.76 -87.50
C THR A 314 -62.64 186.77 -86.69
N ASP A 315 -61.34 187.08 -86.51
CA ASP A 315 -60.37 186.19 -85.81
C ASP A 315 -60.66 185.90 -84.32
N SER A 316 -61.61 186.62 -83.72
CA SER A 316 -62.02 186.44 -82.32
C SER A 316 -62.56 185.02 -82.07
N GLU A 317 -63.46 184.54 -82.93
CA GLU A 317 -64.16 183.27 -82.72
C GLU A 317 -63.22 182.07 -82.84
N ARG A 318 -62.26 182.14 -83.77
CA ARG A 318 -61.25 181.08 -83.97
C ARG A 318 -60.36 180.88 -82.74
N CYS A 319 -60.01 181.97 -82.04
CA CYS A 319 -59.30 181.90 -80.75
C CYS A 319 -60.17 181.25 -79.66
N ILE A 320 -61.48 181.49 -79.65
CA ILE A 320 -62.41 180.86 -78.71
C ILE A 320 -62.54 179.35 -78.99
N THR A 321 -62.68 178.94 -80.26
CA THR A 321 -62.72 177.51 -80.64
C THR A 321 -61.45 176.78 -80.20
N LEU A 322 -60.27 177.35 -80.48
CA LEU A 322 -58.98 176.77 -80.09
C LEU A 322 -58.77 176.74 -78.57
N LEU A 323 -59.32 177.69 -77.81
CA LEU A 323 -59.33 177.65 -76.34
C LEU A 323 -60.25 176.57 -75.78
N VAL A 324 -61.39 176.31 -76.42
CA VAL A 324 -62.30 175.20 -76.05
C VAL A 324 -61.69 173.85 -76.40
N GLU A 325 -61.11 173.69 -77.59
CA GLU A 325 -60.41 172.48 -78.00
C GLU A 325 -59.19 172.21 -77.11
N ARG A 326 -58.38 173.25 -76.81
CA ARG A 326 -57.28 173.14 -75.84
C ARG A 326 -57.78 172.66 -74.48
N LYS A 327 -58.85 173.23 -73.93
CA LYS A 327 -59.42 172.78 -72.65
C LYS A 327 -59.90 171.33 -72.70
N LEU A 328 -60.52 170.91 -73.80
CA LEU A 328 -60.97 169.53 -74.00
C LEU A 328 -59.78 168.55 -74.09
N LEU A 329 -58.66 168.97 -74.70
CA LEU A 329 -57.42 168.19 -74.71
C LEU A 329 -56.72 168.19 -73.35
N GLU A 330 -56.78 169.29 -72.59
CA GLU A 330 -56.28 169.36 -71.21
C GLU A 330 -57.08 168.45 -70.26
N THR A 331 -58.43 168.43 -70.34
CA THR A 331 -59.24 167.49 -69.56
C THR A 331 -59.00 166.04 -69.98
N ARG A 332 -58.93 165.76 -71.29
CA ARG A 332 -58.67 164.41 -71.80
C ARG A 332 -57.26 163.91 -71.47
N LEU A 333 -56.27 164.82 -71.36
CA LEU A 333 -54.94 164.50 -70.88
C LEU A 333 -54.97 164.18 -69.37
N ALA A 334 -55.71 164.97 -68.57
CA ALA A 334 -55.90 164.70 -67.15
C ALA A 334 -56.62 163.37 -66.91
N GLU A 335 -57.67 163.05 -67.67
CA GLU A 335 -58.35 161.73 -67.66
C GLU A 335 -57.39 160.58 -68.01
N LYS A 336 -56.44 160.79 -68.93
CA LYS A 336 -55.44 159.77 -69.26
C LYS A 336 -54.33 159.68 -68.22
N GLN A 337 -54.04 160.74 -67.49
CA GLN A 337 -53.15 160.71 -66.32
C GLN A 337 -53.80 159.99 -65.14
N THR A 338 -55.06 160.28 -64.79
CA THR A 338 -55.77 159.58 -63.71
C THR A 338 -55.97 158.09 -63.99
N LEU A 339 -56.37 157.72 -65.21
CA LEU A 339 -56.45 156.31 -65.63
C LEU A 339 -55.07 155.61 -65.61
N LEU A 340 -54.01 156.32 -66.01
CA LEU A 340 -52.65 155.77 -65.94
C LEU A 340 -52.20 155.56 -64.49
N ASP A 341 -52.54 156.48 -63.58
CA ASP A 341 -52.17 156.38 -62.16
C ASP A 341 -53.04 155.35 -61.41
N GLU A 342 -54.30 155.15 -61.81
CA GLU A 342 -55.14 154.03 -61.37
C GLU A 342 -54.57 152.67 -61.83
N VAL A 343 -54.10 152.58 -63.08
CA VAL A 343 -53.41 151.38 -63.61
C VAL A 343 -52.08 151.14 -62.89
N LYS A 344 -51.27 152.19 -62.65
CA LYS A 344 -50.03 152.08 -61.84
C LYS A 344 -50.34 151.63 -60.41
N SER A 345 -51.37 152.17 -59.77
CA SER A 345 -51.81 151.78 -58.42
C SER A 345 -52.25 150.31 -58.39
N THR A 346 -53.06 149.90 -59.37
CA THR A 346 -53.51 148.51 -59.52
C THR A 346 -52.37 147.54 -59.78
N LEU A 347 -51.38 147.91 -60.60
CA LEU A 347 -50.18 147.11 -60.84
C LEU A 347 -49.25 147.08 -59.64
N GLY A 348 -49.00 148.22 -58.99
CA GLY A 348 -48.18 148.32 -57.78
C GLY A 348 -48.76 147.50 -56.63
N LYS A 349 -50.09 147.50 -56.47
CA LYS A 349 -50.77 146.60 -55.53
C LYS A 349 -50.55 145.13 -55.88
N LYS A 350 -50.76 144.72 -57.14
CA LYS A 350 -50.53 143.34 -57.59
C LYS A 350 -49.07 142.90 -57.40
N VAL A 351 -48.11 143.80 -57.62
CA VAL A 351 -46.68 143.54 -57.36
C VAL A 351 -46.45 143.33 -55.87
N ALA A 352 -46.97 144.20 -54.99
CA ALA A 352 -46.85 144.03 -53.54
C ALA A 352 -47.56 142.76 -53.03
N ASP A 353 -48.71 142.38 -53.61
CA ASP A 353 -49.43 141.14 -53.32
C ASP A 353 -48.56 139.92 -53.72
N PHE A 354 -47.90 139.93 -54.89
CA PHE A 354 -46.98 138.89 -55.33
C PHE A 354 -45.67 138.85 -54.52
N GLU A 355 -45.08 139.99 -54.18
CA GLU A 355 -43.88 140.08 -53.31
C GLU A 355 -44.17 139.51 -51.92
N SER A 356 -45.36 139.80 -51.37
CA SER A 356 -45.86 139.21 -50.13
C SER A 356 -46.04 137.69 -50.27
N GLN A 357 -46.60 137.22 -51.38
CA GLN A 357 -46.76 135.79 -51.66
C GLN A 357 -45.41 135.07 -51.80
N ILE A 358 -44.44 135.66 -52.50
CA ILE A 358 -43.07 135.14 -52.64
C ILE A 358 -42.37 135.09 -51.28
N THR A 359 -42.53 136.14 -50.46
CA THR A 359 -41.97 136.19 -49.10
C THR A 359 -42.57 135.10 -48.21
N TYR A 360 -43.89 134.90 -48.27
CA TYR A 360 -44.58 133.83 -47.55
C TYR A 360 -44.14 132.43 -48.02
N LEU A 361 -44.04 132.20 -49.33
CA LEU A 361 -43.61 130.92 -49.89
C LEU A 361 -42.14 130.61 -49.56
N ASN A 362 -41.24 131.59 -49.64
CA ASN A 362 -39.85 131.43 -49.23
C ASN A 362 -39.73 131.15 -47.72
N GLY A 363 -40.51 131.85 -46.89
CA GLY A 363 -40.60 131.60 -45.45
C GLY A 363 -41.12 130.19 -45.14
N LYS A 364 -42.13 129.72 -45.87
CA LYS A 364 -42.63 128.34 -45.74
C LYS A 364 -41.58 127.32 -46.19
N ILE A 365 -40.97 127.48 -47.36
CA ILE A 365 -39.93 126.55 -47.86
C ILE A 365 -38.75 126.47 -46.88
N ALA A 366 -38.36 127.58 -46.24
CA ALA A 366 -37.34 127.59 -45.20
C ALA A 366 -37.80 126.87 -43.91
N GLY A 367 -39.08 126.97 -43.54
CA GLY A 367 -39.71 126.22 -42.45
C GLY A 367 -39.74 124.72 -42.72
N ASP A 368 -40.40 124.31 -43.81
CA ASP A 368 -40.50 122.91 -44.28
C ASP A 368 -39.11 122.25 -44.39
N ALA A 369 -38.09 122.98 -44.87
CA ALA A 369 -36.72 122.50 -44.97
C ALA A 369 -35.99 122.40 -43.60
N ALA A 370 -36.31 123.27 -42.64
CA ALA A 370 -35.78 123.20 -41.28
C ALA A 370 -36.43 122.06 -40.47
N GLU A 371 -37.74 121.84 -40.64
CA GLU A 371 -38.46 120.70 -40.06
C GLU A 371 -37.89 119.38 -40.57
N HIS A 372 -37.76 119.19 -41.89
CA HIS A 372 -37.12 118.01 -42.47
C HIS A 372 -35.64 117.85 -42.06
N ALA A 373 -34.92 118.94 -41.80
CA ALA A 373 -33.55 118.86 -41.27
C ALA A 373 -33.53 118.36 -39.81
N SER A 374 -34.49 118.77 -38.97
CA SER A 374 -34.65 118.26 -37.60
C SER A 374 -35.06 116.79 -37.61
N GLU A 375 -36.11 116.43 -38.36
CA GLU A 375 -36.54 115.03 -38.53
C GLU A 375 -35.37 114.15 -38.96
N LYS A 376 -34.60 114.58 -39.96
CA LYS A 376 -33.43 113.84 -40.43
C LYS A 376 -32.38 113.69 -39.34
N ALA A 377 -32.06 114.74 -38.58
CA ALA A 377 -31.09 114.68 -37.50
C ALA A 377 -31.54 113.73 -36.37
N GLU A 378 -32.83 113.70 -36.06
CA GLU A 378 -33.42 112.75 -35.11
C GLU A 378 -33.33 111.31 -35.62
N TRP A 379 -33.63 111.05 -36.90
CA TRP A 379 -33.43 109.73 -37.52
C TRP A 379 -31.96 109.31 -37.62
N GLU A 380 -31.04 110.25 -37.85
CA GLU A 380 -29.58 109.98 -37.85
C GLU A 380 -29.12 109.57 -36.44
N SER A 381 -29.58 110.30 -35.40
CA SER A 381 -29.30 110.02 -33.98
C SER A 381 -29.88 108.69 -33.52
N GLN A 382 -31.15 108.40 -33.85
CA GLN A 382 -31.77 107.11 -33.57
C GLN A 382 -31.04 105.94 -34.25
N ARG A 383 -30.57 106.12 -35.50
CA ARG A 383 -29.78 105.11 -36.20
C ARG A 383 -28.44 104.86 -35.51
N GLN A 384 -27.71 105.92 -35.15
CA GLN A 384 -26.44 105.80 -34.42
C GLN A 384 -26.62 105.12 -33.05
N LYS A 385 -27.71 105.42 -32.34
CA LYS A 385 -28.06 104.73 -31.08
C LYS A 385 -28.28 103.24 -31.31
N LEU A 386 -29.15 102.86 -32.25
CA LEU A 386 -29.41 101.46 -32.59
C LEU A 386 -28.16 100.73 -33.10
N GLU A 387 -27.29 101.41 -33.86
CA GLU A 387 -26.02 100.86 -34.34
C GLU A 387 -25.05 100.61 -33.17
N SER A 388 -24.98 101.53 -32.18
CA SER A 388 -24.18 101.36 -30.97
C SER A 388 -24.69 100.22 -30.05
N GLU A 389 -26.01 100.10 -29.89
CA GLU A 389 -26.65 99.00 -29.15
C GLU A 389 -26.40 97.65 -29.85
N LEU A 390 -26.40 97.64 -31.19
CA LEU A 390 -26.15 96.44 -31.98
C LEU A 390 -24.66 96.04 -31.97
N THR A 391 -23.72 96.99 -31.89
CA THR A 391 -22.31 96.66 -31.58
C THR A 391 -22.16 96.12 -30.15
N GLU A 392 -22.79 96.74 -29.14
CA GLU A 392 -22.71 96.26 -27.75
C GLU A 392 -23.27 94.83 -27.60
N VAL A 393 -24.34 94.49 -28.33
CA VAL A 393 -24.89 93.12 -28.37
C VAL A 393 -23.95 92.14 -29.09
N ARG A 394 -23.27 92.55 -30.17
CA ARG A 394 -22.26 91.71 -30.85
C ARG A 394 -21.05 91.44 -29.97
N ASP A 395 -20.56 92.45 -29.27
CA ASP A 395 -19.39 92.32 -28.40
C ASP A 395 -19.72 91.40 -27.21
N LYS A 396 -20.90 91.54 -26.60
CA LYS A 396 -21.41 90.61 -25.57
C LYS A 396 -21.60 89.18 -26.08
N GLN A 397 -22.03 89.00 -27.35
CA GLN A 397 -22.11 87.67 -27.95
C GLN A 397 -20.71 87.05 -28.08
N LEU A 398 -19.72 87.80 -28.59
CA LEU A 398 -18.34 87.34 -28.69
C LEU A 398 -17.70 87.03 -27.32
N GLU A 399 -18.01 87.84 -26.30
CA GLU A 399 -17.59 87.56 -24.92
C GLU A 399 -18.23 86.29 -24.35
N SER A 400 -19.51 86.04 -24.65
CA SER A 400 -20.24 84.83 -24.27
C SER A 400 -19.72 83.59 -25.01
N ASP A 401 -19.49 83.68 -26.31
CA ASP A 401 -18.97 82.58 -27.14
C ASP A 401 -17.56 82.19 -26.65
N ALA A 402 -16.68 83.17 -26.44
CA ALA A 402 -15.37 82.94 -25.85
C ALA A 402 -15.45 82.47 -24.37
N ALA A 403 -16.53 82.71 -23.65
CA ALA A 403 -16.74 82.14 -22.31
C ALA A 403 -17.14 80.67 -22.38
N LEU A 404 -17.97 80.29 -23.36
CA LEU A 404 -18.32 78.89 -23.65
C LEU A 404 -17.06 78.10 -24.06
N ASP A 405 -16.25 78.60 -25.01
CA ASP A 405 -14.98 77.97 -25.43
C ASP A 405 -14.06 77.65 -24.23
N ARG A 406 -13.98 78.57 -23.26
CA ARG A 406 -13.15 78.39 -22.06
C ARG A 406 -13.72 77.34 -21.10
N GLU A 407 -15.03 77.24 -20.97
CA GLU A 407 -15.65 76.18 -20.15
C GLU A 407 -15.66 74.82 -20.85
N GLU A 408 -15.71 74.77 -22.19
CA GLU A 408 -15.50 73.55 -22.97
C GLU A 408 -14.04 73.07 -22.86
N SER A 409 -13.04 73.96 -22.95
CA SER A 409 -11.63 73.60 -22.68
C SER A 409 -11.47 72.98 -21.29
N LYS A 410 -11.92 73.69 -20.24
CA LYS A 410 -11.92 73.18 -18.85
C LYS A 410 -12.68 71.88 -18.69
N ARG A 411 -13.73 71.64 -19.51
CA ARG A 411 -14.50 70.40 -19.49
C ARG A 411 -13.68 69.25 -20.08
N THR A 412 -13.09 69.43 -21.26
CA THR A 412 -12.22 68.42 -21.87
C THR A 412 -11.00 68.11 -21.01
N GLU A 413 -10.39 69.12 -20.38
CA GLU A 413 -9.30 68.95 -19.39
C GLU A 413 -9.74 68.09 -18.21
N ARG A 414 -10.93 68.34 -17.64
CA ARG A 414 -11.50 67.52 -16.55
C ARG A 414 -11.83 66.09 -17.01
N GLU A 415 -12.40 65.92 -18.20
CA GLU A 415 -12.73 64.61 -18.75
C GLU A 415 -11.46 63.79 -19.04
N LEU A 416 -10.41 64.41 -19.60
CA LEU A 416 -9.08 63.79 -19.78
C LEU A 416 -8.40 63.43 -18.45
N ALA A 417 -8.54 64.26 -17.40
CA ALA A 417 -8.02 63.96 -16.07
C ALA A 417 -8.74 62.76 -15.42
N TRP A 418 -10.07 62.69 -15.53
CA TRP A 418 -10.86 61.55 -15.06
C TRP A 418 -10.54 60.26 -15.84
N GLU A 419 -10.29 60.34 -17.15
CA GLU A 419 -9.80 59.17 -17.89
C GLU A 419 -8.35 58.79 -17.51
N GLY A 420 -7.48 59.76 -17.21
CA GLY A 420 -6.14 59.52 -16.68
C GLY A 420 -6.19 58.68 -15.40
N GLN A 421 -6.92 59.17 -14.40
CA GLN A 421 -7.13 58.47 -13.14
C GLN A 421 -7.82 57.11 -13.32
N ARG A 422 -8.76 56.98 -14.27
CA ARG A 422 -9.39 55.68 -14.59
C ARG A 422 -8.37 54.69 -15.13
N ARG A 423 -7.50 55.09 -16.08
CA ARG A 423 -6.47 54.21 -16.65
C ARG A 423 -5.43 53.80 -15.59
N GLU A 424 -5.08 54.69 -14.67
CA GLU A 424 -4.23 54.35 -13.50
C GLU A 424 -4.92 53.35 -12.55
N TRP A 425 -6.22 53.52 -12.31
CA TRP A 425 -7.01 52.58 -11.51
C TRP A 425 -7.16 51.22 -12.20
N GLU A 426 -7.39 51.18 -13.51
CA GLU A 426 -7.45 49.94 -14.31
C GLU A 426 -6.09 49.21 -14.32
N LEU A 427 -4.97 49.93 -14.45
CA LEU A 427 -3.62 49.36 -14.38
C LEU A 427 -3.27 48.81 -12.98
N THR A 428 -3.65 49.52 -11.91
CA THR A 428 -3.42 49.04 -10.54
C THR A 428 -4.34 47.86 -10.19
N HIS A 429 -5.59 47.85 -10.66
CA HIS A 429 -6.51 46.71 -10.56
C HIS A 429 -5.92 45.47 -11.26
N ALA A 430 -5.53 45.59 -12.53
CA ALA A 430 -4.94 44.49 -13.28
C ALA A 430 -3.65 43.95 -12.66
N SER A 431 -2.81 44.82 -12.08
CA SER A 431 -1.61 44.43 -11.33
C SER A 431 -1.94 43.63 -10.06
N LEU A 432 -2.98 44.03 -9.33
CA LEU A 432 -3.48 43.29 -8.16
C LEU A 432 -4.13 41.96 -8.55
N GLU A 433 -4.92 41.90 -9.63
CA GLU A 433 -5.48 40.65 -10.16
C GLU A 433 -4.40 39.67 -10.61
N ALA A 434 -3.34 40.16 -11.28
CA ALA A 434 -2.19 39.35 -11.64
C ALA A 434 -1.46 38.80 -10.40
N LYS A 435 -1.28 39.63 -9.36
CA LYS A 435 -0.66 39.21 -8.09
C LYS A 435 -1.52 38.18 -7.34
N ILE A 436 -2.83 38.36 -7.29
CA ILE A 436 -3.78 37.40 -6.70
C ILE A 436 -3.74 36.08 -7.48
N SER A 437 -3.74 36.13 -8.81
CA SER A 437 -3.65 34.95 -9.67
C SER A 437 -2.34 34.19 -9.46
N ALA A 438 -1.20 34.90 -9.33
CA ALA A 438 0.09 34.29 -9.01
C ALA A 438 0.08 33.63 -7.62
N MET A 439 -0.45 34.30 -6.60
CA MET A 439 -0.58 33.73 -5.24
C MET A 439 -1.49 32.49 -5.22
N GLN A 440 -2.58 32.48 -6.00
CA GLN A 440 -3.44 31.30 -6.15
C GLN A 440 -2.72 30.13 -6.83
N GLN A 441 -1.91 30.40 -7.87
CA GLN A 441 -1.08 29.36 -8.51
C GLN A 441 -0.03 28.80 -7.53
N THR A 442 0.67 29.66 -6.77
CA THR A 442 1.62 29.22 -5.74
C THR A 442 0.93 28.32 -4.72
N ALA A 443 -0.18 28.76 -4.12
CA ALA A 443 -0.93 27.98 -3.14
C ALA A 443 -1.46 26.64 -3.70
N GLN A 444 -1.84 26.59 -4.98
CA GLN A 444 -2.19 25.34 -5.66
C GLN A 444 -0.98 24.41 -5.82
N THR A 445 0.19 24.94 -6.20
CA THR A 445 1.41 24.12 -6.32
C THR A 445 1.92 23.62 -4.96
N GLU A 446 1.86 24.44 -3.91
CA GLU A 446 2.17 24.05 -2.53
C GLU A 446 1.20 22.97 -2.03
N SER A 447 -0.10 23.12 -2.30
CA SER A 447 -1.11 22.10 -1.97
C SER A 447 -0.85 20.78 -2.70
N ARG A 448 -0.39 20.85 -3.96
CA ARG A 448 -0.05 19.66 -4.76
C ARG A 448 1.21 18.97 -4.22
N MET A 449 2.27 19.73 -3.92
CA MET A 449 3.49 19.19 -3.31
C MET A 449 3.22 18.62 -1.91
N HIS A 450 2.33 19.22 -1.12
CA HIS A 450 1.92 18.66 0.17
C HIS A 450 1.17 17.33 0.00
N ALA A 451 0.28 17.22 -1.01
CA ALA A 451 -0.40 15.97 -1.32
C ALA A 451 0.57 14.87 -1.82
N GLU A 452 1.53 15.22 -2.67
CA GLU A 452 2.61 14.34 -3.13
C GLU A 452 3.47 13.86 -1.95
N ALA A 453 3.89 14.76 -1.05
CA ALA A 453 4.64 14.44 0.16
C ALA A 453 3.84 13.59 1.16
N LEU A 454 2.52 13.80 1.27
CA LEU A 454 1.64 12.99 2.10
C LEU A 454 1.49 11.56 1.55
N GLN A 455 1.37 11.40 0.23
CA GLN A 455 1.36 10.08 -0.42
C GLN A 455 2.69 9.35 -0.21
N PHE A 456 3.83 10.02 -0.40
CA PHE A 456 5.14 9.45 -0.15
C PHE A 456 5.35 9.05 1.33
N SER A 457 4.85 9.87 2.26
CA SER A 457 4.85 9.55 3.70
C SER A 457 4.00 8.31 4.02
N GLN A 458 2.83 8.17 3.39
CA GLN A 458 1.98 6.98 3.51
C GLN A 458 2.62 5.72 2.90
N GLU A 459 3.30 5.85 1.76
CA GLU A 459 4.05 4.76 1.13
C GLU A 459 5.23 4.30 2.02
N LEU A 460 6.01 5.24 2.57
CA LEU A 460 7.05 4.96 3.56
C LEU A 460 6.47 4.29 4.82
N GLN A 461 5.33 4.76 5.34
CA GLN A 461 4.70 4.17 6.52
C GLN A 461 4.19 2.75 6.25
N SER A 462 3.64 2.48 5.06
CA SER A 462 3.30 1.12 4.63
C SER A 462 4.55 0.25 4.55
N ARG A 463 5.64 0.76 3.95
CA ARG A 463 6.89 0.01 3.79
C ARG A 463 7.58 -0.27 5.12
N ILE A 464 7.48 0.63 6.10
CA ILE A 464 7.92 0.39 7.47
C ILE A 464 7.10 -0.74 8.10
N SER A 465 5.77 -0.73 7.97
CA SER A 465 4.91 -1.78 8.53
C SER A 465 5.14 -3.16 7.90
N ASP A 466 5.45 -3.23 6.60
CA ASP A 466 5.89 -4.47 5.95
C ASP A 466 7.22 -4.97 6.54
N LEU A 467 8.21 -4.09 6.74
CA LEU A 467 9.51 -4.44 7.31
C LEU A 467 9.43 -4.83 8.79
N GLU A 468 8.58 -4.16 9.58
CA GLU A 468 8.28 -4.54 10.98
C GLU A 468 7.71 -5.96 11.04
N LYS A 469 6.80 -6.30 10.12
CA LYS A 469 6.19 -7.63 10.00
C LYS A 469 7.19 -8.69 9.53
N ASP A 470 8.09 -8.36 8.59
CA ASP A 470 9.16 -9.26 8.17
C ASP A 470 10.16 -9.52 9.32
N VAL A 471 10.48 -8.51 10.13
CA VAL A 471 11.27 -8.67 11.36
C VAL A 471 10.50 -9.51 12.40
N GLU A 472 9.21 -9.30 12.60
CA GLU A 472 8.38 -10.11 13.51
C GLU A 472 8.34 -11.58 13.08
N ASN A 473 8.27 -11.85 11.76
CA ASN A 473 8.35 -13.19 11.20
C ASN A 473 9.73 -13.82 11.39
N GLY A 474 10.82 -13.09 11.15
CA GLY A 474 12.18 -13.57 11.41
C GLY A 474 12.43 -13.85 12.90
N VAL A 475 11.83 -13.07 13.81
CA VAL A 475 11.86 -13.34 15.26
C VAL A 475 11.06 -14.60 15.61
N LYS A 476 9.92 -14.86 14.97
CA LYS A 476 9.15 -16.12 15.15
C LYS A 476 9.96 -17.33 14.67
N GLU A 477 10.59 -17.25 13.50
CA GLU A 477 11.45 -18.30 12.94
C GLU A 477 12.69 -18.56 13.82
N ALA A 478 13.39 -17.51 14.24
CA ALA A 478 14.54 -17.63 15.14
C ALA A 478 14.15 -18.27 16.49
N ASN A 479 12.94 -17.99 17.00
CA ASN A 479 12.43 -18.66 18.20
C ASN A 479 12.05 -20.12 17.94
N SER A 480 11.48 -20.49 16.79
CA SER A 480 11.21 -21.90 16.46
C SER A 480 12.50 -22.70 16.31
N LEU A 481 13.50 -22.17 15.61
CA LEU A 481 14.83 -22.79 15.48
C LEU A 481 15.55 -22.90 16.83
N LYS A 482 15.36 -21.93 17.73
CA LYS A 482 15.88 -21.99 19.12
C LYS A 482 15.21 -23.11 19.93
N CYS A 483 13.90 -23.32 19.78
CA CYS A 483 13.20 -24.44 20.40
C CYS A 483 13.67 -25.79 19.84
N GLU A 484 13.75 -25.94 18.51
CA GLU A 484 14.26 -27.14 17.85
C GLU A 484 15.69 -27.47 18.29
N ARG A 485 16.58 -26.46 18.33
CA ARG A 485 17.96 -26.62 18.82
C ARG A 485 18.01 -27.10 20.27
N GLU A 486 17.14 -26.59 21.14
CA GLU A 486 17.11 -27.02 22.54
C GLU A 486 16.51 -28.43 22.69
N GLU A 487 15.53 -28.82 21.87
CA GLU A 487 15.04 -30.19 21.80
C GLU A 487 16.09 -31.17 21.26
N LEU A 488 16.81 -30.82 20.19
CA LEU A 488 17.94 -31.60 19.66
C LEU A 488 19.06 -31.74 20.70
N LYS A 489 19.36 -30.68 21.46
CA LYS A 489 20.29 -30.75 22.59
C LYS A 489 19.81 -31.73 23.66
N ILE A 490 18.53 -31.67 24.06
CA ILE A 490 17.94 -32.62 25.03
C ILE A 490 17.98 -34.06 24.49
N GLN A 491 17.76 -34.27 23.19
CA GLN A 491 17.92 -35.58 22.55
C GLN A 491 19.38 -36.06 22.58
N LEU A 492 20.34 -35.17 22.37
CA LEU A 492 21.78 -35.48 22.41
C LEU A 492 22.26 -35.77 23.84
N GLU A 493 21.73 -35.06 24.84
CA GLU A 493 21.95 -35.35 26.28
C GLU A 493 21.38 -36.73 26.66
N ARG A 494 20.15 -37.07 26.23
CA ARG A 494 19.59 -38.44 26.39
C ARG A 494 20.42 -39.51 25.66
N GLY A 495 20.98 -39.17 24.49
CA GLY A 495 21.91 -40.03 23.76
C GLY A 495 23.20 -40.28 24.55
N ALA A 496 23.78 -39.22 25.12
CA ALA A 496 24.99 -39.30 25.94
C ALA A 496 24.78 -40.13 27.22
N THR A 497 23.65 -39.95 27.93
CA THR A 497 23.35 -40.80 29.10
C THR A 497 23.14 -42.26 28.70
N LYS A 498 22.47 -42.53 27.58
CA LYS A 498 22.30 -43.91 27.07
C LYS A 498 23.63 -44.55 26.65
N ILE A 499 24.56 -43.78 26.06
CA ILE A 499 25.92 -44.23 25.76
C ILE A 499 26.68 -44.55 27.05
N ALA A 500 26.56 -43.72 28.09
CA ALA A 500 27.19 -43.98 29.39
C ALA A 500 26.62 -45.24 30.09
N GLU A 501 25.30 -45.47 30.02
CA GLU A 501 24.67 -46.72 30.48
C GLU A 501 25.22 -47.94 29.72
N LEU A 502 25.34 -47.86 28.39
CA LEU A 502 25.86 -48.96 27.57
C LEU A 502 27.35 -49.20 27.84
N GLN A 503 28.16 -48.15 28.05
CA GLN A 503 29.56 -48.27 28.46
C GLN A 503 29.69 -48.95 29.83
N LYS A 504 28.80 -48.63 30.78
CA LYS A 504 28.74 -49.29 32.09
C LYS A 504 28.34 -50.76 31.97
N MET A 505 27.30 -51.11 31.22
CA MET A 505 26.95 -52.52 31.00
C MET A 505 28.05 -53.28 30.27
N ASN A 506 28.77 -52.64 29.34
CA ASN A 506 29.89 -53.26 28.63
C ASN A 506 31.11 -53.50 29.55
N SER A 507 31.39 -52.61 30.51
CA SER A 507 32.44 -52.87 31.51
C SER A 507 32.03 -53.94 32.55
N GLU A 508 30.74 -54.01 32.90
CA GLU A 508 30.17 -55.10 33.71
C GLU A 508 30.24 -56.45 32.98
N HIS A 509 29.93 -56.49 31.68
CA HIS A 509 30.13 -57.67 30.84
C HIS A 509 31.60 -58.07 30.75
N MET A 510 32.53 -57.13 30.50
CA MET A 510 33.96 -57.44 30.43
C MET A 510 34.53 -57.95 31.77
N ALA A 511 34.02 -57.46 32.90
CA ALA A 511 34.36 -58.00 34.22
C ALA A 511 33.82 -59.44 34.42
N LEU A 512 32.60 -59.72 33.96
CA LEU A 512 32.00 -61.05 34.00
C LEU A 512 32.72 -62.04 33.08
N ASP A 513 33.09 -61.62 31.86
CA ASP A 513 33.85 -62.43 30.91
C ASP A 513 35.25 -62.74 31.43
N LYS A 514 35.93 -61.77 32.05
CA LYS A 514 37.19 -62.00 32.77
C LYS A 514 37.01 -63.04 33.87
N GLN A 515 35.97 -62.91 34.70
CA GLN A 515 35.68 -63.88 35.76
C GLN A 515 35.35 -65.27 35.19
N ASN A 516 34.73 -65.36 34.01
CA ASN A 516 34.45 -66.63 33.34
C ASN A 516 35.71 -67.24 32.74
N CYS A 517 36.62 -66.46 32.16
CA CYS A 517 37.95 -66.93 31.74
C CYS A 517 38.78 -67.45 32.94
N GLU A 518 38.69 -66.78 34.10
CA GLU A 518 39.30 -67.23 35.35
C GLU A 518 38.67 -68.52 35.93
N LYS A 519 37.42 -68.83 35.59
CA LYS A 519 36.79 -70.15 35.88
C LYS A 519 37.21 -71.21 34.88
N VAL A 520 37.21 -70.89 33.59
CA VAL A 520 37.60 -71.82 32.51
C VAL A 520 39.05 -72.28 32.70
N THR A 521 39.99 -71.37 32.95
CA THR A 521 41.40 -71.74 33.18
C THR A 521 41.61 -72.62 34.41
N LYS A 522 40.77 -72.50 35.45
CA LYS A 522 40.76 -73.43 36.60
C LYS A 522 40.21 -74.80 36.22
N LEU A 523 39.08 -74.86 35.51
CA LEU A 523 38.50 -76.12 35.02
C LEU A 523 39.44 -76.83 34.03
N GLU A 524 40.19 -76.10 33.21
CA GLU A 524 41.24 -76.63 32.34
C GLU A 524 42.44 -77.17 33.11
N GLN A 525 42.77 -76.58 34.27
CA GLN A 525 43.79 -77.12 35.18
C GLN A 525 43.29 -78.39 35.87
N GLU A 526 42.09 -78.37 36.47
CA GLU A 526 41.46 -79.54 37.09
C GLU A 526 41.33 -80.71 36.09
N LEU A 527 40.96 -80.43 34.84
CA LEU A 527 40.90 -81.42 33.76
C LEU A 527 42.29 -81.97 33.38
N ARG A 528 43.35 -81.17 33.49
CA ARG A 528 44.74 -81.60 33.27
C ARG A 528 45.22 -82.53 34.38
N GLU A 529 44.96 -82.18 35.64
CA GLU A 529 45.27 -83.01 36.81
C GLU A 529 44.48 -84.34 36.78
N LEU A 530 43.22 -84.31 36.34
CA LEU A 530 42.42 -85.51 36.06
C LEU A 530 42.95 -86.32 34.87
N SER A 531 43.51 -85.68 33.84
CA SER A 531 44.15 -86.37 32.72
C SER A 531 45.46 -87.06 33.14
N GLU A 532 46.27 -86.41 33.96
CA GLU A 532 47.54 -86.95 34.48
C GLU A 532 47.30 -88.14 35.43
N THR A 533 46.34 -88.04 36.34
CA THR A 533 45.94 -89.17 37.21
C THR A 533 45.33 -90.33 36.41
N ASN A 534 44.55 -90.07 35.36
CA ASN A 534 44.03 -91.11 34.46
C ASN A 534 45.15 -91.76 33.62
N ALA A 535 46.16 -91.00 33.20
CA ALA A 535 47.36 -91.55 32.57
C ALA A 535 48.17 -92.45 33.54
N HIS A 536 48.29 -92.05 34.81
CA HIS A 536 48.92 -92.87 35.85
C HIS A 536 48.16 -94.20 36.08
N LEU A 537 46.82 -94.15 36.17
CA LEU A 537 45.99 -95.35 36.29
C LEU A 537 46.10 -96.29 35.07
N ARG A 538 46.24 -95.75 33.85
CA ARG A 538 46.51 -96.57 32.66
C ARG A 538 47.89 -97.24 32.72
N ALA A 539 48.91 -96.57 33.28
CA ALA A 539 50.23 -97.16 33.48
C ALA A 539 50.25 -98.24 34.57
N GLU A 540 49.47 -98.09 35.64
CA GLU A 540 49.21 -99.15 36.63
C GLU A 540 48.53 -100.36 35.98
N MET A 541 47.44 -100.14 35.23
CA MET A 541 46.73 -101.20 34.52
C MET A 541 47.64 -101.96 33.54
N ALA A 542 48.52 -101.27 32.81
CA ALA A 542 49.48 -101.91 31.90
C ALA A 542 50.46 -102.85 32.63
N LYS A 543 50.98 -102.46 33.82
CA LYS A 543 51.80 -103.36 34.65
C LYS A 543 51.00 -104.57 35.12
N LEU A 544 49.73 -104.37 35.49
CA LEU A 544 48.85 -105.44 35.96
C LEU A 544 48.53 -106.45 34.84
N THR A 545 48.33 -105.97 33.62
CA THR A 545 48.20 -106.82 32.43
C THR A 545 49.48 -107.61 32.17
N GLN A 546 50.65 -106.96 32.22
CA GLN A 546 51.93 -107.63 31.97
C GLN A 546 52.23 -108.74 32.99
N THR A 547 51.88 -108.56 34.28
CA THR A 547 52.04 -109.63 35.29
C THR A 547 51.02 -110.75 35.12
N TYR A 548 49.81 -110.47 34.64
CA TYR A 548 48.81 -111.48 34.31
C TYR A 548 49.17 -112.31 33.08
N GLU A 549 49.73 -111.68 32.03
CA GLU A 549 50.24 -112.36 30.84
C GLU A 549 51.37 -113.33 31.18
N HIS A 550 52.34 -112.88 31.98
CA HIS A 550 53.45 -113.72 32.43
C HIS A 550 52.98 -114.95 33.25
N ALA A 551 51.93 -114.81 34.06
CA ALA A 551 51.33 -115.95 34.77
C ALA A 551 50.69 -116.97 33.80
N ASN A 552 50.04 -116.52 32.73
CA ASN A 552 49.43 -117.39 31.72
C ASN A 552 50.49 -118.16 30.90
N GLU A 553 51.68 -117.60 30.65
CA GLU A 553 52.78 -118.32 29.97
C GLU A 553 53.29 -119.51 30.81
N VAL A 554 53.43 -119.32 32.13
CA VAL A 554 53.80 -120.39 33.07
C VAL A 554 52.72 -121.49 33.11
N ASP A 555 51.46 -121.11 33.03
CA ASP A 555 50.34 -122.07 33.03
C ASP A 555 50.23 -122.81 31.68
N ALA A 556 50.49 -122.13 30.56
CA ALA A 556 50.50 -122.72 29.21
C ALA A 556 51.60 -123.77 29.04
N THR A 557 52.81 -123.51 29.57
CA THR A 557 53.93 -124.46 29.50
C THR A 557 53.67 -125.74 30.31
N GLN A 558 53.01 -125.64 31.47
CA GLN A 558 52.57 -126.84 32.22
C GLN A 558 51.52 -127.66 31.46
N ARG A 559 50.56 -127.00 30.79
CA ARG A 559 49.52 -127.67 29.99
C ARG A 559 50.10 -128.41 28.77
N ALA A 560 51.21 -127.94 28.20
CA ALA A 560 51.91 -128.62 27.10
C ALA A 560 52.52 -129.96 27.55
N ALA A 561 53.25 -129.98 28.66
CA ALA A 561 53.89 -131.19 29.21
C ALA A 561 52.88 -132.28 29.65
N LEU A 562 51.65 -131.89 30.00
CA LEU A 562 50.56 -132.84 30.29
C LEU A 562 49.97 -133.45 29.01
N LYS A 563 49.95 -132.72 27.89
CA LYS A 563 49.46 -133.23 26.60
C LYS A 563 50.35 -134.34 26.02
N GLU A 564 51.67 -134.17 26.11
CA GLU A 564 52.65 -135.14 25.59
C GLU A 564 52.52 -136.52 26.27
N LYS A 565 52.35 -136.52 27.61
CA LYS A 565 52.10 -137.74 28.40
C LYS A 565 50.76 -138.43 28.05
N LEU A 566 49.77 -137.68 27.57
CA LEU A 566 48.45 -138.20 27.24
C LEU A 566 48.48 -138.93 25.87
N ALA A 567 49.15 -138.34 24.87
CA ALA A 567 49.33 -138.93 23.55
C ALA A 567 50.07 -140.28 23.55
N GLY A 568 51.01 -140.48 24.49
CA GLY A 568 51.70 -141.76 24.68
C GLY A 568 50.75 -142.91 25.04
N ASN A 569 49.81 -142.66 25.96
CA ASN A 569 48.84 -143.67 26.41
C ASN A 569 47.81 -144.01 25.32
N GLU A 570 47.44 -143.05 24.46
CA GLU A 570 46.54 -143.28 23.33
C GLU A 570 47.18 -144.23 22.28
N ALA A 571 48.50 -144.17 22.09
CA ALA A 571 49.22 -145.04 21.16
C ALA A 571 49.23 -146.51 21.60
N GLU A 572 49.38 -146.79 22.89
CA GLU A 572 49.32 -148.16 23.42
C GLU A 572 47.91 -148.77 23.29
N LEU A 573 46.86 -147.95 23.49
CA LEU A 573 45.48 -148.38 23.31
C LEU A 573 45.19 -148.78 21.84
N ALA A 574 45.69 -148.00 20.88
CA ALA A 574 45.58 -148.30 19.45
C ALA A 574 46.33 -149.60 19.06
N ALA A 575 47.51 -149.85 19.66
CA ALA A 575 48.26 -151.08 19.45
C ALA A 575 47.55 -152.33 19.99
N SER A 576 46.71 -152.18 21.03
CA SER A 576 45.86 -153.25 21.55
C SER A 576 44.68 -153.56 20.60
N ALA A 577 43.97 -152.51 20.14
CA ALA A 577 42.82 -152.66 19.25
C ALA A 577 43.14 -153.45 17.96
N LYS A 578 44.33 -153.23 17.37
CA LYS A 578 44.76 -153.96 16.17
C LYS A 578 44.85 -155.48 16.37
N ARG A 579 45.13 -155.96 17.58
CA ARG A 579 45.21 -157.42 17.88
C ARG A 579 43.84 -158.11 17.85
N ILE A 580 42.76 -157.35 17.97
CA ILE A 580 41.38 -157.85 17.89
C ILE A 580 40.96 -157.99 16.41
N ASP A 581 41.25 -156.96 15.61
CA ASP A 581 41.02 -156.93 14.16
C ASP A 581 41.73 -158.09 13.42
N ASP A 582 42.92 -158.51 13.86
CA ASP A 582 43.60 -159.68 13.27
C ASP A 582 43.02 -161.04 13.73
N ALA A 583 42.30 -161.11 14.86
CA ALA A 583 41.59 -162.32 15.28
C ALA A 583 40.27 -162.52 14.50
N GLU A 584 39.56 -161.43 14.20
CA GLU A 584 38.28 -161.45 13.48
C GLU A 584 38.45 -161.95 12.02
N LYS A 585 39.57 -161.62 11.38
CA LYS A 585 39.92 -162.12 10.04
C LYS A 585 40.09 -163.65 9.98
N VAL A 586 40.56 -164.28 11.06
CA VAL A 586 40.75 -165.74 11.13
C VAL A 586 39.41 -166.46 11.28
N ALA A 587 38.42 -165.87 11.96
CA ALA A 587 37.07 -166.39 12.03
C ALA A 587 36.39 -166.39 10.64
N ASN A 588 36.42 -165.24 9.95
CA ASN A 588 35.81 -165.07 8.63
C ASN A 588 36.40 -166.01 7.56
N ALA A 589 37.69 -166.37 7.67
CA ALA A 589 38.34 -167.33 6.77
C ALA A 589 37.83 -168.78 6.92
N ALA A 590 37.27 -169.15 8.08
CA ALA A 590 36.64 -170.45 8.27
C ALA A 590 35.23 -170.50 7.64
N GLU A 591 34.48 -169.40 7.68
CA GLU A 591 33.09 -169.32 7.21
C GLU A 591 32.96 -169.52 5.70
N VAL A 592 33.91 -169.02 4.90
CA VAL A 592 33.98 -169.27 3.45
C VAL A 592 34.05 -170.77 3.14
N LYS A 593 34.65 -171.58 4.02
CA LYS A 593 34.77 -173.03 3.85
C LYS A 593 33.46 -173.79 4.16
N CYS A 594 32.57 -173.19 4.95
CA CYS A 594 31.21 -173.70 5.15
C CYS A 594 30.33 -173.48 3.91
N GLN A 595 30.49 -172.33 3.24
CA GLN A 595 29.70 -171.97 2.05
C GLN A 595 29.98 -172.89 0.85
N GLN A 596 31.23 -173.34 0.68
CA GLN A 596 31.61 -174.15 -0.48
C GLN A 596 30.97 -175.56 -0.46
N LEU A 597 30.72 -176.12 0.73
CA LEU A 597 29.95 -177.37 0.89
C LEU A 597 28.44 -177.17 0.70
N GLN A 598 27.92 -175.95 0.88
CA GLN A 598 26.52 -175.63 0.59
C GLN A 598 26.27 -175.49 -0.91
N SER A 599 27.21 -174.89 -1.67
CA SER A 599 27.04 -174.71 -3.12
C SER A 599 26.89 -176.01 -3.91
N GLU A 600 27.53 -177.11 -3.52
CA GLU A 600 27.39 -178.40 -4.20
C GLU A 600 26.14 -179.18 -3.76
N ARG A 601 25.73 -179.03 -2.49
CA ARG A 601 24.42 -179.52 -2.01
C ARG A 601 23.27 -178.92 -2.82
N ASP A 602 23.34 -177.62 -3.10
CA ASP A 602 22.23 -176.90 -3.73
C ASP A 602 22.09 -177.23 -5.23
N VAL A 603 23.19 -177.61 -5.91
CA VAL A 603 23.17 -178.20 -7.26
C VAL A 603 22.44 -179.56 -7.27
N LEU A 604 22.59 -180.37 -6.22
CA LEU A 604 21.89 -181.66 -6.10
C LEU A 604 20.41 -181.47 -5.72
N TYR A 605 20.08 -180.53 -4.82
CA TYR A 605 18.69 -180.24 -4.47
C TYR A 605 17.90 -179.59 -5.61
N ALA A 606 18.52 -178.73 -6.44
CA ALA A 606 17.90 -178.26 -7.68
C ALA A 606 17.56 -179.44 -8.61
N LYS A 607 18.45 -180.44 -8.69
CA LYS A 607 18.23 -181.66 -9.48
C LYS A 607 17.09 -182.52 -8.93
N MET A 608 16.89 -182.57 -7.62
CA MET A 608 15.72 -183.21 -7.01
C MET A 608 14.43 -182.41 -7.23
N ALA A 609 14.48 -181.08 -7.12
CA ALA A 609 13.31 -180.22 -7.29
C ALA A 609 12.76 -180.24 -8.73
N GLU A 610 13.63 -180.30 -9.75
CA GLU A 610 13.19 -180.48 -11.14
C GLU A 610 12.74 -181.92 -11.41
N MET A 611 13.28 -182.92 -10.72
CA MET A 611 12.80 -184.30 -10.79
C MET A 611 11.44 -184.50 -10.10
N GLU A 612 11.17 -183.83 -8.96
CA GLU A 612 9.84 -183.76 -8.35
C GLU A 612 8.87 -182.96 -9.21
N LYS A 613 9.29 -181.83 -9.79
CA LYS A 613 8.42 -181.01 -10.63
C LYS A 613 8.11 -181.70 -11.97
N ASP A 614 9.05 -182.42 -12.55
CA ASP A 614 8.78 -183.28 -13.70
C ASP A 614 7.89 -184.45 -13.28
N LEU A 615 8.15 -185.16 -12.17
CA LEU A 615 7.25 -186.22 -11.70
C LEU A 615 5.85 -185.72 -11.27
N GLN A 616 5.69 -184.45 -10.88
CA GLN A 616 4.39 -183.82 -10.60
C GLN A 616 3.70 -183.35 -11.89
N SER A 617 4.43 -182.74 -12.83
CA SER A 617 3.88 -182.43 -14.16
C SER A 617 3.51 -183.71 -14.90
N ARG A 618 4.28 -184.78 -14.70
CA ARG A 618 4.05 -186.14 -15.18
C ARG A 618 3.22 -187.02 -14.23
N LEU A 619 2.64 -186.43 -13.18
CA LEU A 619 1.48 -186.95 -12.45
C LEU A 619 0.18 -186.20 -12.76
N ALA A 620 0.25 -184.95 -13.23
CA ALA A 620 -0.85 -184.32 -13.97
C ALA A 620 -0.93 -184.83 -15.43
N GLU A 621 0.21 -185.22 -16.00
CA GLU A 621 0.38 -185.79 -17.33
C GLU A 621 1.42 -186.95 -17.32
N ILE A 622 1.23 -188.15 -16.73
CA ILE A 622 0.04 -188.98 -16.53
C ILE A 622 -0.55 -188.75 -15.16
N GLU A 623 -1.61 -187.95 -15.12
CA GLU A 623 -2.92 -188.41 -15.56
C GLU A 623 -3.30 -188.23 -17.07
N ALA A 624 -2.50 -187.55 -17.91
CA ALA A 624 -2.42 -187.78 -19.38
C ALA A 624 -1.10 -188.19 -20.19
N LYS A 625 0.16 -188.36 -19.68
CA LYS A 625 1.34 -189.00 -20.42
C LYS A 625 2.47 -189.80 -19.67
N ARG A 626 3.03 -189.35 -18.54
CA ARG A 626 4.05 -189.89 -17.58
C ARG A 626 5.26 -190.62 -18.17
N GLU A 627 6.38 -189.92 -18.13
CA GLU A 627 7.71 -190.41 -18.48
C GLU A 627 8.74 -189.76 -17.52
N GLY A 628 10.04 -189.72 -17.87
CA GLY A 628 11.10 -189.11 -17.06
C GLY A 628 12.17 -188.38 -17.89
N GLY A 629 13.36 -188.07 -17.36
CA GLY A 629 13.85 -188.31 -15.99
C GLY A 629 15.39 -188.34 -15.93
N GLU A 630 15.93 -189.48 -15.47
CA GLU A 630 17.35 -189.91 -15.53
C GLU A 630 18.36 -189.34 -14.49
N THR A 631 19.24 -190.24 -13.99
CA THR A 631 20.33 -190.06 -12.97
C THR A 631 19.87 -189.76 -11.53
N ALA A 632 20.01 -190.60 -10.48
CA ALA A 632 20.67 -191.90 -10.18
C ALA A 632 22.01 -191.89 -9.38
N GLU A 633 21.87 -192.21 -8.07
CA GLU A 633 22.72 -193.10 -7.24
C GLU A 633 23.85 -192.57 -6.29
N VAL A 634 25.14 -192.82 -6.55
CA VAL A 634 26.10 -193.14 -5.45
C VAL A 634 26.76 -191.94 -4.73
N ALA A 635 26.12 -191.44 -3.68
CA ALA A 635 26.79 -190.74 -2.54
C ALA A 635 26.30 -191.22 -1.13
N SER A 636 25.43 -192.24 -1.10
CA SER A 636 25.09 -193.09 0.05
C SER A 636 24.25 -192.52 1.20
N LEU A 637 24.86 -191.92 2.24
CA LEU A 637 24.15 -191.66 3.50
C LEU A 637 23.81 -192.94 4.31
N LYS A 638 22.76 -193.65 3.87
CA LYS A 638 21.95 -194.55 4.74
C LYS A 638 21.29 -193.79 5.91
N ALA A 639 21.29 -192.47 5.78
CA ALA A 639 21.14 -191.35 6.70
C ALA A 639 21.30 -190.09 5.78
N SER A 640 21.29 -188.84 6.23
CA SER A 640 20.80 -188.28 7.50
C SER A 640 19.43 -187.64 7.22
N ILE A 641 18.51 -187.62 8.18
CA ILE A 641 17.07 -187.80 7.86
C ILE A 641 16.14 -186.56 7.85
N GLU A 642 16.67 -185.35 7.64
CA GLU A 642 15.93 -184.25 7.01
C GLU A 642 15.29 -183.18 7.95
N GLU A 643 14.01 -182.85 7.71
CA GLU A 643 13.38 -181.54 8.04
C GLU A 643 12.66 -181.44 9.42
N LEU A 644 11.36 -181.75 9.54
CA LEU A 644 10.62 -181.65 10.82
C LEU A 644 10.09 -180.22 11.10
N ASN A 645 11.08 -179.35 11.29
CA ASN A 645 10.97 -177.89 11.20
C ASN A 645 10.67 -177.16 12.53
N GLU A 646 10.66 -175.83 12.46
CA GLU A 646 10.18 -174.87 13.47
C GLU A 646 9.34 -173.82 12.75
N VAL A 647 9.99 -173.15 11.79
CA VAL A 647 9.41 -172.30 10.74
C VAL A 647 8.55 -171.12 11.20
N ILE A 648 8.62 -170.72 12.47
CA ILE A 648 7.83 -169.61 13.02
C ILE A 648 8.49 -168.24 12.68
N SER A 649 9.55 -168.26 11.86
CA SER A 649 10.12 -167.09 11.15
C SER A 649 9.34 -166.72 9.87
N ASP A 650 9.27 -165.42 9.56
CA ASP A 650 8.30 -164.76 8.64
C ASP A 650 6.80 -165.05 8.92
N ARG A 651 6.47 -166.15 9.60
CA ARG A 651 5.61 -166.12 10.79
C ARG A 651 6.13 -165.13 11.88
N ASN A 652 7.39 -164.68 11.82
CA ASN A 652 7.88 -163.43 12.47
C ASN A 652 7.54 -162.13 11.68
N LYS A 653 6.79 -162.23 10.58
CA LYS A 653 5.89 -161.18 10.08
C LYS A 653 4.42 -161.45 10.46
N THR A 654 4.03 -162.63 10.96
CA THR A 654 2.84 -162.71 11.82
C THR A 654 3.02 -161.82 13.07
N ILE A 655 4.25 -161.66 13.60
CA ILE A 655 4.58 -160.58 14.57
C ILE A 655 4.37 -159.15 14.00
N ARG A 656 4.55 -158.91 12.68
CA ARG A 656 4.62 -157.54 12.11
C ARG A 656 3.54 -157.09 11.13
N LEU A 657 2.70 -157.94 10.54
CA LEU A 657 1.38 -157.48 10.05
C LEU A 657 0.37 -157.40 11.21
N GLN A 658 0.71 -157.97 12.37
CA GLN A 658 0.04 -157.65 13.64
C GLN A 658 0.49 -156.30 14.24
N LYS A 659 1.43 -155.58 13.59
CA LYS A 659 1.50 -154.10 13.66
C LYS A 659 0.20 -153.43 13.18
N GLN A 660 -0.63 -154.14 12.39
CA GLN A 660 -1.70 -153.57 11.53
C GLN A 660 -3.10 -154.17 11.81
N LYS A 661 -3.38 -154.62 13.05
CA LYS A 661 -4.75 -154.74 13.59
C LYS A 661 -5.07 -154.08 14.97
N MET A 662 -4.23 -153.91 15.99
CA MET A 662 -2.85 -154.29 16.27
C MET A 662 -1.94 -153.17 16.87
N SER A 663 -2.12 -151.85 16.71
CA SER A 663 -3.14 -151.02 16.02
C SER A 663 -4.56 -151.08 16.58
N GLU A 664 -5.50 -150.47 15.87
CA GLU A 664 -6.53 -149.69 16.52
C GLU A 664 -7.70 -150.50 17.09
N LEU A 665 -7.85 -151.81 16.86
CA LEU A 665 -8.90 -152.62 17.51
C LEU A 665 -8.65 -152.99 18.98
N LYS A 666 -7.55 -152.49 19.58
CA LYS A 666 -7.47 -152.27 21.05
C LYS A 666 -6.87 -150.93 21.48
N ARG A 667 -6.91 -149.92 20.60
CA ARG A 667 -6.89 -148.50 21.02
C ARG A 667 -8.24 -147.78 20.81
N ALA A 668 -9.14 -148.39 20.05
CA ALA A 668 -10.53 -148.58 20.38
C ALA A 668 -10.78 -150.11 20.56
N LEU A 669 -10.71 -150.71 21.76
CA LEU A 669 -10.70 -150.13 23.12
C LEU A 669 -9.96 -151.01 24.15
N GLY A 670 -9.23 -150.39 25.10
CA GLY A 670 -9.24 -150.81 26.53
C GLY A 670 -7.99 -151.46 27.19
N GLN A 671 -7.25 -150.63 27.96
CA GLN A 671 -6.62 -150.80 29.30
C GLN A 671 -5.59 -151.94 29.64
N GLY A 672 -4.58 -151.64 30.49
CA GLY A 672 -3.67 -152.60 31.17
C GLY A 672 -2.40 -151.99 31.86
N LEU A 673 -1.83 -152.62 32.91
CA LEU A 673 -0.67 -152.14 33.73
C LEU A 673 0.14 -153.27 34.46
N ARG A 674 1.48 -153.07 34.67
CA ARG A 674 2.37 -153.61 35.77
C ARG A 674 2.61 -155.18 35.86
N PRO A 675 3.13 -155.82 36.96
CA PRO A 675 4.58 -155.89 37.41
C PRO A 675 5.15 -157.24 38.06
N VAL A 676 6.48 -157.34 38.30
CA VAL A 676 7.25 -157.87 39.52
C VAL A 676 7.26 -159.38 40.04
N ALA A 677 8.49 -159.96 40.25
CA ALA A 677 9.04 -160.96 41.26
C ALA A 677 8.45 -162.42 41.46
N VAL A 678 8.88 -163.37 42.36
CA VAL A 678 9.73 -163.47 43.61
C VAL A 678 10.28 -164.92 43.99
N SER A 679 11.28 -165.03 44.92
CA SER A 679 11.50 -166.08 46.00
C SER A 679 12.42 -167.36 45.88
N ASN A 680 12.55 -168.19 46.97
CA ASN A 680 13.80 -168.88 47.47
C ASN A 680 13.71 -170.39 47.90
N LEU A 681 14.85 -171.16 47.94
CA LEU A 681 15.28 -172.20 48.96
C LEU A 681 16.74 -172.73 48.72
N SER A 682 17.23 -173.77 49.43
CA SER A 682 18.67 -174.04 49.72
C SER A 682 19.29 -175.42 49.33
N LEU A 683 20.64 -175.48 49.43
CA LEU A 683 21.60 -176.60 49.60
C LEU A 683 22.34 -177.19 48.36
N ILE A 684 23.69 -177.23 48.49
CA ILE A 684 24.74 -177.84 47.63
C ILE A 684 25.18 -177.00 46.40
N SER A 685 26.47 -176.72 46.12
CA SER A 685 27.71 -176.68 46.93
C SER A 685 28.93 -176.17 46.11
N THR A 686 30.06 -175.87 46.79
CA THR A 686 31.42 -175.53 46.30
C THR A 686 31.57 -174.08 45.78
N ASP A 687 32.10 -173.22 46.67
CA ASP A 687 31.74 -171.80 46.84
C ASP A 687 32.72 -171.08 47.85
N GLU A 688 33.18 -169.81 47.74
CA GLU A 688 33.58 -168.98 46.58
C GLU A 688 35.07 -168.48 46.74
N GLU A 689 35.53 -167.25 47.10
CA GLU A 689 34.93 -165.91 47.33
C GLU A 689 35.98 -164.75 47.13
N VAL A 690 35.60 -163.64 46.48
CA VAL A 690 36.06 -162.19 46.56
C VAL A 690 37.56 -161.78 46.71
N GLN A 691 37.93 -160.66 46.05
CA GLN A 691 39.32 -160.16 45.92
C GLN A 691 39.71 -158.94 46.79
N ASN A 692 40.90 -159.04 47.41
CA ASN A 692 41.71 -158.00 48.05
C ASN A 692 42.05 -156.83 47.08
N HIS A 693 42.05 -155.54 47.45
CA HIS A 693 42.77 -154.75 48.49
C HIS A 693 44.17 -154.22 48.08
N HIS A 694 44.49 -153.00 48.57
CA HIS A 694 45.81 -152.32 48.54
C HIS A 694 46.31 -151.82 47.15
N HIS A 695 47.21 -150.82 47.00
CA HIS A 695 47.87 -149.87 47.92
C HIS A 695 48.38 -148.62 47.14
N LEU A 696 48.69 -147.51 47.85
CA LEU A 696 49.69 -146.43 47.55
C LEU A 696 49.60 -145.70 46.17
N SER A 697 49.42 -144.37 46.08
CA SER A 697 50.31 -143.24 46.47
C SER A 697 51.32 -142.84 45.38
N VAL A 698 51.85 -141.59 45.46
CA VAL A 698 52.75 -140.90 44.50
C VAL A 698 52.01 -140.48 43.20
N SER A 699 51.85 -139.21 42.79
CA SER A 699 52.59 -137.92 42.91
C SER A 699 53.69 -137.70 41.85
N GLY A 700 53.47 -136.75 40.93
CA GLY A 700 54.47 -136.25 39.99
C GLY A 700 54.13 -134.80 39.57
N VAL A 701 54.99 -133.78 39.62
CA VAL A 701 56.45 -133.67 39.33
C VAL A 701 56.74 -133.71 37.82
N ALA A 702 57.48 -132.76 37.22
CA ALA A 702 57.78 -131.37 37.56
C ALA A 702 58.43 -130.69 36.33
N GLY A 703 58.63 -129.37 36.37
CA GLY A 703 59.83 -128.76 35.77
C GLY A 703 59.66 -127.96 34.47
N SER A 704 59.79 -126.63 34.63
CA SER A 704 60.87 -125.83 34.04
C SER A 704 61.06 -125.68 32.51
N THR A 705 61.25 -124.39 32.15
CA THR A 705 62.25 -123.85 31.19
C THR A 705 62.07 -123.98 29.66
N ALA A 706 62.20 -122.81 29.01
CA ALA A 706 63.10 -122.50 27.87
C ALA A 706 62.49 -122.02 26.53
N SER A 707 62.93 -120.80 26.15
CA SER A 707 63.37 -120.36 24.82
C SER A 707 62.48 -120.51 23.56
N GLY A 708 62.06 -119.35 23.03
CA GLY A 708 62.44 -118.91 21.67
C GLY A 708 61.53 -119.30 20.49
N GLY A 709 61.09 -118.32 19.72
CA GLY A 709 60.34 -118.53 18.47
C GLY A 709 59.87 -117.22 17.80
N PRO A 710 59.40 -117.23 16.54
CA PRO A 710 59.41 -116.01 15.70
C PRO A 710 58.08 -115.64 14.99
N SER A 711 58.12 -114.48 14.32
CA SER A 711 57.49 -114.18 13.01
C SER A 711 56.00 -113.80 12.87
N MET A 712 55.79 -112.73 12.08
CA MET A 712 54.65 -112.47 11.14
C MET A 712 53.28 -112.07 11.76
N ALA A 713 52.37 -111.32 11.09
CA ALA A 713 52.34 -110.74 9.73
C ALA A 713 51.30 -109.57 9.54
N VAL A 714 51.64 -108.59 8.67
CA VAL A 714 50.87 -107.72 7.69
C VAL A 714 49.37 -107.32 7.88
N ASP A 715 48.80 -106.23 7.32
CA ASP A 715 49.21 -105.01 6.53
C ASP A 715 48.16 -103.87 6.80
N GLU A 716 47.93 -102.72 6.12
CA GLU A 716 48.26 -102.02 4.84
C GLU A 716 48.58 -100.51 5.13
N VAL A 717 49.08 -99.56 4.30
CA VAL A 717 49.09 -99.25 2.83
C VAL A 717 47.83 -98.48 2.32
N THR A 718 47.83 -97.43 1.44
CA THR A 718 48.80 -96.36 1.04
C THR A 718 48.04 -95.14 0.38
N LEU A 719 48.71 -93.97 0.19
CA LEU A 719 48.24 -92.64 -0.34
C LEU A 719 48.60 -92.40 -1.87
N PRO A 720 48.65 -91.17 -2.51
CA PRO A 720 48.05 -89.84 -2.18
C PRO A 720 47.15 -88.94 -3.15
N PRO A 721 47.36 -88.69 -4.49
CA PRO A 721 47.68 -87.29 -4.90
C PRO A 721 46.88 -86.55 -6.05
N LEU A 722 46.32 -85.37 -5.72
CA LEU A 722 46.44 -84.01 -6.33
C LEU A 722 46.09 -83.59 -7.82
N PHE A 723 45.78 -82.27 -7.96
CA PHE A 723 45.79 -81.34 -9.15
C PHE A 723 44.68 -81.45 -10.26
N ALA A 724 44.36 -80.45 -11.13
CA ALA A 724 44.23 -78.95 -11.06
C ALA A 724 43.73 -78.31 -12.42
N ALA A 725 43.52 -76.95 -12.44
CA ALA A 725 43.47 -76.01 -13.61
C ALA A 725 42.20 -75.95 -14.53
N SER A 726 41.84 -74.86 -15.27
CA SER A 726 42.12 -73.38 -15.21
C SER A 726 41.32 -72.54 -16.27
N ARG A 727 41.21 -71.19 -16.10
CA ARG A 727 40.70 -70.10 -17.01
C ARG A 727 39.16 -70.04 -17.32
N GLN A 728 38.45 -68.93 -17.58
CA GLN A 728 38.62 -67.42 -17.57
C GLN A 728 37.21 -66.74 -17.73
N VAL A 729 36.81 -65.48 -17.39
CA VAL A 729 37.40 -64.21 -16.83
C VAL A 729 38.12 -63.27 -17.83
N PRO A 730 37.94 -61.91 -17.94
CA PRO A 730 37.12 -60.86 -17.21
C PRO A 730 36.36 -59.88 -18.19
N PRO A 731 36.07 -58.54 -17.96
CA PRO A 731 36.09 -57.57 -16.81
C PRO A 731 34.70 -56.85 -16.61
N THR A 732 34.41 -55.62 -16.10
CA THR A 732 35.11 -54.36 -15.63
C THR A 732 34.18 -53.50 -14.73
N SER A 733 34.68 -52.51 -13.94
CA SER A 733 33.85 -51.68 -12.99
C SER A 733 34.28 -50.14 -12.88
N PRO A 734 33.99 -49.31 -11.81
CA PRO A 734 33.57 -47.86 -11.89
C PRO A 734 34.59 -46.89 -11.18
N PRO A 735 34.32 -45.76 -10.44
CA PRO A 735 33.11 -44.94 -10.10
C PRO A 735 33.26 -43.37 -9.92
N ALA A 736 32.17 -42.70 -9.45
CA ALA A 736 32.09 -41.58 -8.47
C ALA A 736 32.18 -40.04 -8.79
N ILE A 737 31.41 -39.24 -8.00
CA ILE A 737 31.59 -37.83 -7.53
C ILE A 737 31.21 -36.58 -8.43
N LEU A 738 30.88 -35.46 -7.74
CA LEU A 738 30.50 -34.06 -8.14
C LEU A 738 31.67 -33.27 -8.84
N PRO A 739 31.56 -32.03 -9.43
CA PRO A 739 30.72 -30.87 -9.00
C PRO A 739 30.28 -29.76 -10.04
N ALA A 740 29.54 -28.77 -9.50
CA ALA A 740 29.49 -27.29 -9.73
C ALA A 740 29.87 -26.53 -11.04
N VAL A 741 29.06 -25.47 -11.30
CA VAL A 741 29.43 -24.05 -11.62
C VAL A 741 29.45 -23.47 -13.08
N GLU A 742 28.68 -22.37 -13.24
CA GLU A 742 28.78 -21.17 -14.12
C GLU A 742 28.40 -21.05 -15.64
N THR A 743 27.44 -20.14 -15.88
CA THR A 743 27.48 -18.91 -16.75
C THR A 743 27.54 -18.98 -18.29
N THR A 744 26.43 -18.62 -18.98
CA THR A 744 26.28 -17.39 -19.83
C THR A 744 24.95 -17.29 -20.60
N ARG A 745 24.33 -16.08 -20.59
CA ARG A 745 23.51 -15.40 -21.66
C ARG A 745 22.31 -16.12 -22.34
N SER A 746 21.39 -15.45 -23.05
CA SER A 746 20.72 -14.11 -22.97
C SER A 746 19.90 -13.89 -24.25
N LEU A 747 18.60 -13.52 -24.15
CA LEU A 747 17.94 -12.43 -24.91
C LEU A 747 16.42 -12.39 -24.67
N ASP A 748 15.86 -11.19 -24.76
CA ASP A 748 14.47 -10.85 -24.42
C ASP A 748 13.50 -10.89 -25.63
N LEU A 749 12.18 -10.99 -25.38
CA LEU A 749 11.32 -9.79 -25.36
C LEU A 749 9.86 -10.05 -24.90
N HIS A 750 9.40 -9.09 -24.10
CA HIS A 750 8.05 -8.65 -23.72
C HIS A 750 6.92 -8.71 -24.79
N TYR A 751 5.61 -8.52 -24.51
CA TYR A 751 4.90 -7.88 -23.37
C TYR A 751 3.48 -8.51 -23.16
N ALA A 752 2.83 -8.31 -22.00
CA ALA A 752 1.43 -8.70 -21.67
C ALA A 752 0.42 -7.53 -21.92
N PRO A 753 -0.85 -7.42 -21.42
CA PRO A 753 -1.70 -8.21 -20.47
C PRO A 753 -2.91 -8.93 -21.15
N THR A 754 -3.52 -10.01 -20.64
CA THR A 754 -4.27 -10.28 -19.37
C THR A 754 -5.77 -9.90 -19.42
N ILE A 755 -6.63 -10.81 -18.94
CA ILE A 755 -8.12 -10.80 -19.06
C ILE A 755 -8.74 -11.02 -17.66
N MET A 756 -9.93 -10.47 -17.37
CA MET A 756 -11.11 -11.12 -16.73
C MET A 756 -12.10 -10.08 -16.14
N SER A 757 -13.24 -10.53 -15.57
CA SER A 757 -14.48 -9.74 -15.46
C SER A 757 -15.38 -10.19 -14.27
N THR A 758 -16.48 -9.43 -14.06
CA THR A 758 -17.74 -9.75 -13.33
C THR A 758 -17.96 -9.30 -11.86
N ALA A 759 -19.23 -8.91 -11.60
CA ALA A 759 -20.02 -9.03 -10.36
C ALA A 759 -19.80 -8.14 -9.11
N SER A 760 -20.37 -6.91 -9.15
CA SER A 760 -21.40 -6.39 -8.22
C SER A 760 -21.44 -6.81 -6.72
N LEU A 761 -21.33 -5.82 -5.80
CA LEU A 761 -22.42 -5.51 -4.82
C LEU A 761 -22.28 -4.13 -4.11
N ALA A 762 -23.43 -3.44 -3.95
CA ALA A 762 -23.89 -2.54 -2.86
C ALA A 762 -23.07 -1.35 -2.26
N ALA A 763 -23.86 -0.40 -1.72
CA ALA A 763 -23.57 0.57 -0.65
C ALA A 763 -22.80 1.88 -0.96
N ALA A 764 -23.56 2.93 -1.35
CA ALA A 764 -23.23 4.32 -1.07
C ALA A 764 -24.51 5.15 -0.81
N SER A 765 -24.41 6.12 0.11
CA SER A 765 -25.47 6.92 0.76
C SER A 765 -26.72 7.29 -0.04
N ALA A 766 -27.90 7.11 0.57
CA ALA A 766 -29.13 7.73 0.15
C ALA A 766 -29.31 9.14 0.76
N THR A 767 -29.45 10.16 -0.08
CA THR A 767 -30.08 11.44 0.27
C THR A 767 -31.30 11.65 -0.61
N LYS A 768 -32.49 11.81 -0.01
CA LYS A 768 -33.72 12.07 -0.76
C LYS A 768 -33.80 13.56 -1.13
N SER A 769 -33.61 13.88 -2.40
CA SER A 769 -34.23 15.07 -3.00
C SER A 769 -35.09 14.65 -4.19
N GLN A 770 -36.40 14.64 -3.97
CA GLN A 770 -37.40 14.27 -4.97
C GLN A 770 -37.60 15.42 -5.97
N TYR A 771 -36.73 15.48 -6.98
CA TYR A 771 -37.00 16.27 -8.18
C TYR A 771 -37.61 15.37 -9.25
N ASP A 772 -38.94 15.30 -9.22
CA ASP A 772 -39.73 14.63 -10.26
C ASP A 772 -39.47 15.34 -11.59
N THR A 773 -38.64 14.70 -12.42
CA THR A 773 -38.09 15.29 -13.63
C THR A 773 -38.70 14.58 -14.82
N ASP A 774 -39.90 15.04 -15.21
CA ASP A 774 -40.53 14.69 -16.47
C ASP A 774 -39.48 14.66 -17.59
N PRO A 775 -39.27 13.51 -18.27
CA PRO A 775 -38.26 13.38 -19.31
C PRO A 775 -38.73 14.13 -20.56
N ILE A 776 -38.47 15.44 -20.57
CA ILE A 776 -38.67 16.33 -21.71
C ILE A 776 -38.00 15.67 -22.91
N ASN A 777 -38.81 15.26 -23.89
CA ASN A 777 -38.31 14.50 -25.02
C ASN A 777 -37.25 15.34 -25.76
N PHE A 778 -35.99 14.88 -25.71
CA PHE A 778 -34.86 15.54 -26.33
C PHE A 778 -35.04 15.74 -27.84
N GLU A 779 -35.80 14.88 -28.51
CA GLU A 779 -36.15 15.01 -29.92
C GLU A 779 -37.14 16.17 -30.16
N TYR A 780 -38.15 16.32 -29.30
CA TYR A 780 -39.07 17.47 -29.33
C TYR A 780 -38.33 18.77 -28.98
N MET A 781 -37.48 18.77 -27.95
CA MET A 781 -36.65 19.93 -27.60
C MET A 781 -35.72 20.32 -28.76
N ARG A 782 -35.06 19.35 -29.40
CA ARG A 782 -34.23 19.58 -30.59
C ARG A 782 -35.06 20.17 -31.73
N HIS A 783 -36.27 19.68 -31.98
CA HIS A 783 -37.14 20.22 -33.01
C HIS A 783 -37.59 21.66 -32.71
N VAL A 784 -38.02 21.95 -31.48
CA VAL A 784 -38.43 23.29 -31.04
C VAL A 784 -37.29 24.31 -31.16
N LEU A 785 -36.08 23.94 -30.73
CA LEU A 785 -34.90 24.81 -30.83
C LEU A 785 -34.44 24.99 -32.28
N LEU A 786 -34.39 23.91 -33.06
CA LEU A 786 -34.00 24.00 -34.48
C LEU A 786 -35.01 24.83 -35.28
N LYS A 787 -36.31 24.70 -35.00
CA LYS A 787 -37.31 25.60 -35.59
C LYS A 787 -37.11 27.04 -35.13
N PHE A 788 -36.93 27.29 -33.82
CA PHE A 788 -36.70 28.64 -33.29
C PHE A 788 -35.51 29.37 -33.96
N PHE A 789 -34.39 28.67 -34.21
CA PHE A 789 -33.22 29.24 -34.89
C PHE A 789 -33.36 29.40 -36.42
N LEU A 790 -34.30 28.69 -37.05
CA LEU A 790 -34.54 28.75 -38.51
C LEU A 790 -35.78 29.57 -38.89
N SER A 791 -36.65 29.89 -37.93
CA SER A 791 -37.81 30.76 -38.11
C SER A 791 -37.41 32.23 -38.26
N HIS A 792 -38.16 32.98 -39.09
CA HIS A 792 -38.05 34.43 -39.15
C HIS A 792 -38.43 35.05 -37.79
N ASP A 793 -37.82 36.17 -37.40
CA ASP A 793 -37.98 36.79 -36.07
C ASP A 793 -39.43 37.00 -35.60
N SER A 794 -40.39 37.21 -36.50
CA SER A 794 -41.82 37.32 -36.19
C SER A 794 -42.46 36.00 -35.74
N GLU A 795 -42.02 34.85 -36.26
CA GLU A 795 -42.42 33.52 -35.80
C GLU A 795 -41.59 33.09 -34.58
N ALA A 796 -40.29 33.40 -34.56
CA ALA A 796 -39.43 33.15 -33.40
C ALA A 796 -39.97 33.85 -32.13
N LEU A 797 -40.50 35.07 -32.22
CA LEU A 797 -41.20 35.79 -31.13
C LEU A 797 -42.38 35.01 -30.52
N GLN A 798 -43.09 34.21 -31.34
CA GLN A 798 -44.18 33.35 -30.86
C GLN A 798 -43.61 32.10 -30.17
N LEU A 799 -42.55 31.52 -30.74
CA LEU A 799 -41.86 30.34 -30.23
C LEU A 799 -41.12 30.58 -28.90
N VAL A 800 -40.78 31.82 -28.51
CA VAL A 800 -40.07 32.10 -27.24
C VAL A 800 -40.78 31.48 -26.02
N ARG A 801 -42.13 31.49 -25.97
CA ARG A 801 -42.86 30.83 -24.86
C ARG A 801 -42.64 29.33 -24.82
N VAL A 802 -42.59 28.70 -25.99
CA VAL A 802 -42.38 27.25 -26.12
C VAL A 802 -40.94 26.89 -25.75
N VAL A 803 -39.97 27.67 -26.25
CA VAL A 803 -38.54 27.52 -25.88
C VAL A 803 -38.34 27.72 -24.37
N ALA A 804 -38.92 28.75 -23.78
CA ALA A 804 -38.80 29.02 -22.34
C ALA A 804 -39.44 27.92 -21.48
N ALA A 805 -40.59 27.39 -21.88
CA ALA A 805 -41.23 26.26 -21.19
C ALA A 805 -40.42 24.96 -21.31
N VAL A 806 -39.92 24.64 -22.51
CA VAL A 806 -39.14 23.43 -22.81
C VAL A 806 -37.77 23.44 -22.13
N LEU A 807 -37.09 24.60 -22.08
CA LEU A 807 -35.79 24.75 -21.41
C LEU A 807 -35.90 25.18 -19.94
N LYS A 808 -37.11 25.32 -19.38
CA LYS A 808 -37.36 25.83 -18.01
C LYS A 808 -36.66 27.17 -17.72
N LEU A 809 -36.58 28.06 -18.70
CA LEU A 809 -35.93 29.38 -18.58
C LEU A 809 -36.65 30.29 -17.59
N SER A 810 -35.94 31.24 -16.98
CA SER A 810 -36.58 32.22 -16.11
C SER A 810 -37.36 33.26 -16.93
N LYS A 811 -38.33 33.93 -16.29
CA LYS A 811 -39.06 35.05 -16.90
C LYS A 811 -38.16 36.22 -17.31
N LYS A 812 -36.97 36.36 -16.71
CA LYS A 812 -35.96 37.36 -17.11
C LYS A 812 -35.32 36.97 -18.44
N ASP A 813 -35.04 35.69 -18.64
CA ASP A 813 -34.39 35.18 -19.85
C ASP A 813 -35.39 35.12 -21.01
N GLU A 814 -36.65 34.74 -20.75
CA GLU A 814 -37.75 34.89 -21.73
C GLU A 814 -37.89 36.36 -22.19
N PHE A 815 -37.82 37.32 -21.25
CA PHE A 815 -37.87 38.75 -21.58
C PHE A 815 -36.67 39.20 -22.41
N LEU A 816 -35.44 38.80 -22.04
CA LEU A 816 -34.22 39.15 -22.79
C LEU A 816 -34.26 38.58 -24.22
N ILE A 817 -34.72 37.34 -24.40
CA ILE A 817 -34.84 36.72 -25.73
C ILE A 817 -35.90 37.44 -26.58
N ARG A 818 -37.07 37.80 -25.98
CA ARG A 818 -38.09 38.62 -26.65
C ARG A 818 -37.55 39.98 -27.05
N GLN A 819 -36.88 40.67 -26.14
CA GLN A 819 -36.32 42.00 -26.37
C GLN A 819 -35.28 41.97 -27.49
N ARG A 820 -34.36 40.99 -27.48
CA ARG A 820 -33.35 40.84 -28.54
C ARG A 820 -33.91 40.40 -29.90
N LEU A 821 -35.11 39.84 -29.93
CA LEU A 821 -35.87 39.58 -31.16
C LEU A 821 -36.57 40.85 -31.67
N GLU A 822 -37.19 41.61 -30.78
CA GLU A 822 -37.88 42.86 -31.12
C GLU A 822 -36.89 43.96 -31.57
N GLU A 823 -35.72 44.03 -30.94
CA GLU A 823 -34.58 44.87 -31.36
C GLU A 823 -34.12 44.56 -32.79
N ARG A 824 -34.10 43.28 -33.20
CA ARG A 824 -33.74 42.89 -34.58
C ARG A 824 -34.87 43.07 -35.59
N ARG A 825 -36.12 43.17 -35.12
CA ARG A 825 -37.30 43.46 -35.95
C ARG A 825 -37.55 44.96 -36.12
N SER A 826 -37.09 45.79 -35.19
CA SER A 826 -37.22 47.24 -35.23
C SER A 826 -36.17 47.89 -36.13
N TRP A 827 -36.59 48.81 -37.00
CA TRP A 827 -35.67 49.71 -37.73
C TRP A 827 -35.04 50.77 -36.80
N PHE A 828 -35.62 51.00 -35.63
CA PHE A 828 -35.15 51.97 -34.64
C PHE A 828 -34.56 51.27 -33.42
N ALA A 829 -33.28 51.49 -33.15
CA ALA A 829 -32.56 50.94 -32.00
C ALA A 829 -32.93 51.69 -30.70
N THR A 830 -34.12 51.44 -30.16
CA THR A 830 -34.55 51.96 -28.86
C THR A 830 -33.82 51.27 -27.70
N PRO A 831 -33.27 52.00 -26.71
CA PRO A 831 -32.55 51.40 -25.58
C PRO A 831 -33.36 50.43 -24.72
N VAL A 832 -32.64 49.53 -24.03
CA VAL A 832 -33.18 48.49 -23.15
C VAL A 832 -33.93 49.09 -21.95
N VAL A 833 -35.27 49.06 -21.99
CA VAL A 833 -36.12 49.33 -20.81
C VAL A 833 -36.14 48.10 -19.91
N SER A 834 -35.90 48.29 -18.61
CA SER A 834 -35.85 47.17 -17.63
C SER A 834 -37.25 46.66 -17.24
N PRO A 835 -37.40 45.39 -16.84
CA PRO A 835 -38.70 44.84 -16.37
C PRO A 835 -39.30 45.48 -15.11
N LYS A 836 -38.60 46.42 -14.44
CA LYS A 836 -39.04 47.01 -13.15
C LYS A 836 -39.75 48.37 -13.28
N SER A 837 -39.80 48.97 -14.47
CA SER A 837 -40.37 50.32 -14.70
C SER A 837 -41.61 50.31 -15.60
N SER A 838 -42.55 49.40 -15.35
CA SER A 838 -43.85 49.37 -16.05
C SER A 838 -44.91 50.18 -15.29
N GLY A 839 -44.74 51.50 -15.25
CA GLY A 839 -45.72 52.42 -14.66
C GLY A 839 -45.86 53.72 -15.46
N GLN A 840 -47.11 54.16 -15.67
CA GLN A 840 -47.50 55.51 -16.09
C GLN A 840 -47.20 56.02 -17.53
N PHE A 841 -46.81 55.19 -18.50
CA PHE A 841 -46.75 55.61 -19.92
C PHE A 841 -47.51 54.69 -20.89
N ALA A 842 -48.85 54.63 -20.76
CA ALA A 842 -49.71 53.87 -21.70
C ALA A 842 -51.19 54.32 -21.71
N LYS A 843 -51.52 55.63 -21.77
CA LYS A 843 -52.94 56.05 -21.93
C LYS A 843 -53.23 57.41 -22.58
N MET A 844 -52.60 57.74 -23.71
CA MET A 844 -53.12 58.75 -24.65
C MET A 844 -52.52 58.57 -26.06
N VAL A 845 -53.25 57.89 -26.95
CA VAL A 845 -53.50 58.17 -28.39
C VAL A 845 -54.46 57.08 -28.86
N SER A 846 -55.74 57.41 -29.09
CA SER A 846 -56.73 56.60 -29.82
C SER A 846 -57.99 57.43 -30.04
N HIS A 847 -58.05 58.10 -31.19
CA HIS A 847 -59.16 58.91 -31.74
C HIS A 847 -59.71 60.05 -30.85
#